data_AF-A0A4U6XAD8-F1
#
_entry.id   AF-A0A4U6XAD8-F1
#
_cell.length_a   1.000
_cell.length_b   1.000
_cell.length_c   1.000
_cell.angle_alpha   90.00
_cell.angle_beta   90.00
_cell.angle_gamma   90.00
#
_symmetry.space_group_name_H-M   'P 1'
#
loop_
_entity.id
_entity.type
_entity.pdbx_description
1 polymer ?
#
loop_
_entity_poly.entity_id
_entity_poly.type
_entity_poly.pdbx_seq_one_letter_code
_entity_poly.pdbx_strand_id
1 'polypeptide(L)'
;MADENVQFFGNSISSEYWRAYDVDKQFKLASAGDHACSEADLDRARTWASTKTPAVALSVPDASTPYRPIVDPYEIRVLEIKPGMGSDSLQGSLHHCSLELQGRFAVSLDQDNLGTPVSYTALSYTWGPPVFEGAILCDGYRKAITTSLEAALRAFRREDEPVVMWIDQICINQEDHKEKEQQIPLMTRIYQNATNTAIWLGESTSNSASAIMLLEDVRKLLQFTERDVGPMEFERLSLPNPDAEVWKALWDLFSRPWFTRLWIIQEVILSKDAWVVCGSDITTWDVLSWACLHLSTCGISRWLTQKFSSNDMRVAESRDVCQSAWHLGTLKMSFESVSVMLFELLVDSREAQCYDSRDKVYGLLGVCQDSDRSAVKANYADTFSDVELYRNLTAHHLSNDPTGWRITAVFTSIDHESPALPSWVPDWRKTRRTASLGYSTTTRAVYNASGRFKTAIGKTDVVVDSQRPDELRVRGISVDTVVRTSDPFAACHLTYTNPAVDNKTLLGLFGFVRQLQDYPGQDTVFSAFWHALVAGKDESGMAKAPSSYEEIISLLLDATTGLSPSLPGQTYSVRQRRPVGKGRLELENLASRTPGKTFQEIETAMARAVTNRRLGITSKGVLCHVVDPASVYDLFALPASSSSPVMYCIYNIYALAAFGTIGGMLFGFDISSMSAWIGADSYKEYFGFPSSTLQGGITASMSGGSLVGALVAGFIADWWGRRGALKLASVIWIIGAVLQCSSQNVGHLIAGRVVIGLAIGITSSQCCVYLAELAPSRIRGRIVGIQQWSIEWGILIMYLISYACVVTIDSPRAFRIAWGVQGIPGLILGVALFFFPESPRWLAQKDRWEECHEVLAHLHAGGDREAPVVLAELDEVKDAARVAAESKDIGVLGLFGPRVWKRTLAGCSVQVWQQLLGGNVMLYYLVYIFNMAGMTGNTALTSSIIQYVIFLVTTGAILPIIDRLGRRPLLIGGAIICCIIHFTTGAVMKVHGNPVDEVNGDENLKWAISGAPAQGVIALCYIFVGVYGLTWAPIGWIYASEVFPLKYRATGVGFAAACNWAFNLALAFFVPPAFTNIQWKTYMIFGTFCAAMTVHIFFTYPETSGKTLEEIDALFDANVPAWRTGSAGVRFEDRVAAAESKKNGFDATHVDRAEV
;
A
#
# COMPACT_ATOMS: atom_id res chain seq x y z
N MET A 1 -18.99 -27.63 11.96
CA MET A 1 -18.40 -26.51 11.17
C MET A 1 -19.12 -25.17 11.35
N ALA A 2 -20.38 -25.12 11.83
CA ALA A 2 -21.02 -23.84 12.16
C ALA A 2 -20.49 -23.23 13.49
N ASP A 3 -20.29 -24.04 14.53
CA ASP A 3 -19.92 -23.53 15.87
C ASP A 3 -18.46 -23.07 16.01
N GLU A 4 -17.50 -23.73 15.36
CA GLU A 4 -16.08 -23.36 15.47
C GLU A 4 -15.75 -22.03 14.77
N ASN A 5 -16.48 -21.68 13.70
CA ASN A 5 -16.33 -20.39 13.04
C ASN A 5 -16.89 -19.26 13.92
N VAL A 6 -18.04 -19.48 14.59
CA VAL A 6 -18.62 -18.50 15.53
C VAL A 6 -17.67 -18.26 16.72
N GLN A 7 -17.00 -19.30 17.22
CA GLN A 7 -15.98 -19.18 18.26
C GLN A 7 -14.72 -18.45 17.79
N PHE A 8 -14.28 -18.69 16.55
CA PHE A 8 -13.16 -17.95 15.94
C PHE A 8 -13.50 -16.47 15.74
N PHE A 9 -14.72 -16.15 15.33
CA PHE A 9 -15.22 -14.78 15.24
C PHE A 9 -15.31 -14.11 16.62
N GLY A 10 -15.85 -14.82 17.63
CA GLY A 10 -15.89 -14.33 19.01
C GLY A 10 -14.50 -14.04 19.59
N ASN A 11 -13.51 -14.87 19.26
CA ASN A 11 -12.11 -14.68 19.69
C ASN A 11 -11.35 -13.64 18.84
N SER A 12 -11.76 -13.38 17.61
CA SER A 12 -11.17 -12.31 16.77
C SER A 12 -11.63 -10.93 17.20
N ILE A 13 -12.86 -10.80 17.72
CA ILE A 13 -13.39 -9.57 18.32
C ILE A 13 -12.62 -9.21 19.61
N SER A 14 -11.98 -10.17 20.28
CA SER A 14 -11.24 -9.95 21.55
C SER A 14 -9.75 -9.59 21.38
N SER A 15 -9.27 -9.50 20.14
CA SER A 15 -7.92 -9.02 19.76
C SER A 15 -7.69 -7.57 20.21
N GLU A 16 -6.49 -7.26 20.71
CA GLU A 16 -6.09 -5.90 21.15
C GLU A 16 -6.23 -4.83 20.06
N TYR A 17 -6.18 -5.20 18.77
CA TYR A 17 -6.41 -4.28 17.65
C TYR A 17 -7.86 -3.76 17.60
N TRP A 18 -8.82 -4.57 18.09
CA TRP A 18 -10.24 -4.24 18.14
C TRP A 18 -10.72 -3.80 19.54
N ARG A 19 -9.93 -4.05 20.60
CA ARG A 19 -10.18 -3.54 21.97
C ARG A 19 -10.09 -2.01 22.10
N ALA A 20 -9.66 -1.30 21.06
CA ALA A 20 -9.76 0.16 21.04
C ALA A 20 -11.23 0.65 20.99
N TYR A 21 -12.18 -0.24 20.66
CA TYR A 21 -13.60 0.06 20.67
C TYR A 21 -14.27 -0.50 21.92
N ASP A 22 -14.64 0.41 22.80
CA ASP A 22 -15.40 0.13 24.01
C ASP A 22 -16.83 -0.28 23.62
N VAL A 23 -17.07 -1.59 23.54
CA VAL A 23 -18.38 -2.17 23.22
C VAL A 23 -19.39 -1.95 24.35
N ASP A 24 -18.90 -1.57 25.54
CA ASP A 24 -19.69 -1.24 26.73
C ASP A 24 -19.95 0.27 26.85
N LYS A 25 -19.50 1.07 25.87
CA LYS A 25 -19.70 2.52 25.85
C LYS A 25 -21.18 2.84 25.79
N GLN A 26 -21.67 3.59 26.78
CA GLN A 26 -23.06 4.04 26.83
C GLN A 26 -23.18 5.48 26.33
N PHE A 27 -24.24 5.76 25.56
CA PHE A 27 -24.57 7.12 25.19
C PHE A 27 -25.02 7.91 26.42
N LYS A 28 -24.29 8.97 26.77
CA LYS A 28 -24.62 9.84 27.89
C LYS A 28 -24.70 11.30 27.40
N LEU A 29 -25.85 11.93 27.61
CA LEU A 29 -26.00 13.37 27.38
C LEU A 29 -25.23 14.15 28.46
N ALA A 30 -24.67 15.29 28.09
CA ALA A 30 -24.05 16.18 29.05
C ALA A 30 -25.11 16.80 29.98
N SER A 31 -24.88 16.73 31.30
CA SER A 31 -25.71 17.39 32.31
C SER A 31 -24.94 18.50 33.03
N ALA A 32 -25.66 19.45 33.64
CA ALA A 32 -25.06 20.59 34.33
C ALA A 32 -24.14 20.21 35.51
N GLY A 33 -24.23 18.96 36.01
CA GLY A 33 -23.41 18.44 37.11
C GLY A 33 -22.29 17.47 36.70
N ASP A 34 -22.12 17.17 35.41
CA ASP A 34 -21.11 16.21 34.93
C ASP A 34 -19.71 16.85 34.90
N HIS A 35 -19.07 16.90 36.09
CA HIS A 35 -17.70 17.37 36.27
C HIS A 35 -16.68 16.27 35.93
N ALA A 36 -16.59 15.89 34.65
CA ALA A 36 -15.54 14.98 34.16
C ALA A 36 -14.20 15.69 33.88
N CYS A 37 -13.91 16.81 34.57
CA CYS A 37 -12.69 17.58 34.40
C CYS A 37 -11.62 17.17 35.41
N SER A 38 -10.37 17.06 34.96
CA SER A 38 -9.24 16.83 35.86
C SER A 38 -8.98 18.04 36.76
N GLU A 39 -8.34 17.84 37.91
CA GLU A 39 -7.96 18.95 38.81
C GLU A 39 -7.05 19.97 38.10
N ALA A 40 -6.22 19.52 37.15
CA ALA A 40 -5.39 20.37 36.30
C ALA A 40 -6.22 21.24 35.33
N ASP A 41 -7.32 20.73 34.79
CA ASP A 41 -8.20 21.50 33.90
C ASP A 41 -8.97 22.58 34.67
N LEU A 42 -9.36 22.29 35.92
CA LEU A 42 -10.00 23.26 36.81
C LEU A 42 -9.05 24.42 37.16
N ASP A 43 -7.78 24.12 37.44
CA ASP A 43 -6.77 25.15 37.74
C ASP A 43 -6.47 26.05 36.52
N ARG A 44 -6.37 25.45 35.33
CA ARG A 44 -6.24 26.18 34.06
C ARG A 44 -7.42 27.11 33.81
N ALA A 45 -8.65 26.63 34.03
CA ALA A 45 -9.87 27.42 33.83
C ALA A 45 -9.95 28.60 34.81
N ARG A 46 -9.61 28.40 36.10
CA ARG A 46 -9.57 29.46 37.12
C ARG A 46 -8.51 30.53 36.81
N THR A 47 -7.32 30.09 36.40
CA THR A 47 -6.24 31.01 36.00
C THR A 47 -6.64 31.85 34.80
N TRP A 48 -7.21 31.22 33.77
CA TRP A 48 -7.73 31.89 32.59
C TRP A 48 -8.84 32.90 32.92
N ALA A 49 -9.79 32.52 33.80
CA ALA A 49 -10.93 33.36 34.19
C ALA A 49 -10.51 34.72 34.80
N SER A 50 -9.41 34.73 35.57
CA SER A 50 -8.86 35.96 36.16
C SER A 50 -8.46 37.02 35.12
N THR A 51 -8.17 36.60 33.89
CA THR A 51 -7.78 37.48 32.79
C THR A 51 -8.97 38.06 32.02
N LYS A 52 -10.17 37.48 32.17
CA LYS A 52 -11.37 37.81 31.38
C LYS A 52 -12.40 38.67 32.14
N THR A 53 -12.21 38.87 33.43
CA THR A 53 -13.10 39.67 34.30
C THR A 53 -13.47 41.06 33.74
N PRO A 54 -12.57 41.82 33.10
CA PRO A 54 -12.92 43.13 32.54
C PRO A 54 -13.89 43.08 31.36
N ALA A 55 -13.81 42.04 30.52
CA ALA A 55 -14.66 41.88 29.33
C ALA A 55 -16.10 41.50 29.72
N VAL A 56 -16.26 40.65 30.74
CA VAL A 56 -17.57 40.23 31.29
C VAL A 56 -18.31 41.41 31.96
N ALA A 57 -17.58 42.34 32.57
CA ALA A 57 -18.16 43.52 33.21
C ALA A 57 -18.75 44.55 32.22
N LEU A 58 -18.37 44.49 30.94
CA LEU A 58 -18.81 45.43 29.90
C LEU A 58 -20.10 45.00 29.17
N SER A 59 -20.59 43.77 29.39
CA SER A 59 -21.80 43.28 28.73
C SER A 59 -23.06 43.74 29.47
N VAL A 60 -23.86 44.62 28.86
CA VAL A 60 -25.18 45.00 29.38
C VAL A 60 -26.24 44.11 28.71
N PRO A 61 -27.08 43.39 29.48
CA PRO A 61 -28.20 42.63 28.92
C PRO A 61 -29.21 43.59 28.27
N ASP A 62 -29.60 43.33 27.02
CA ASP A 62 -30.73 44.02 26.40
C ASP A 62 -32.03 43.34 26.85
N ALA A 63 -32.94 44.10 27.45
CA ALA A 63 -34.23 43.58 27.95
C ALA A 63 -35.23 43.21 26.84
N SER A 64 -34.87 43.39 25.57
CA SER A 64 -35.73 43.09 24.41
C SER A 64 -35.44 41.76 23.72
N THR A 65 -34.32 41.08 24.03
CA THR A 65 -33.94 39.82 23.38
C THR A 65 -33.29 38.85 24.39
N PRO A 66 -33.33 37.52 24.14
CA PRO A 66 -32.59 36.56 24.95
C PRO A 66 -31.07 36.59 24.69
N TYR A 67 -30.57 37.44 23.77
CA TYR A 67 -29.18 37.47 23.35
C TYR A 67 -28.47 38.72 23.86
N ARG A 68 -27.47 38.56 24.73
CA ARG A 68 -26.48 39.63 24.96
C ARG A 68 -25.39 39.59 23.87
N PRO A 69 -24.81 40.74 23.46
CA PRO A 69 -23.73 40.79 22.48
C PRO A 69 -22.53 39.92 22.89
N ILE A 70 -21.92 39.27 21.89
CA ILE A 70 -20.69 38.48 22.08
C ILE A 70 -19.50 39.45 22.20
N VAL A 71 -18.73 39.33 23.28
CA VAL A 71 -17.64 40.27 23.62
C VAL A 71 -16.26 39.63 23.50
N ASP A 72 -16.16 38.30 23.53
CA ASP A 72 -14.92 37.55 23.35
C ASP A 72 -14.89 36.81 21.98
N PRO A 73 -13.74 36.79 21.27
CA PRO A 73 -13.63 36.11 19.96
C PRO A 73 -13.93 34.61 19.99
N TYR A 74 -13.83 33.94 21.14
CA TYR A 74 -14.08 32.51 21.32
C TYR A 74 -15.34 32.21 22.13
N GLU A 75 -16.17 33.23 22.39
CA GLU A 75 -17.41 33.07 23.14
C GLU A 75 -18.51 32.44 22.29
N ILE A 76 -19.20 31.46 22.87
CA ILE A 76 -20.37 30.76 22.35
C ILE A 76 -21.48 30.77 23.41
N ARG A 77 -22.69 30.36 23.03
CA ARG A 77 -23.76 30.05 23.98
C ARG A 77 -24.05 28.55 23.99
N VAL A 78 -24.42 28.01 25.14
CA VAL A 78 -24.95 26.64 25.27
C VAL A 78 -26.31 26.70 25.97
N LEU A 79 -27.24 25.84 25.53
CA LEU A 79 -28.59 25.76 26.06
C LEU A 79 -28.66 24.71 27.15
N GLU A 80 -29.04 25.10 28.36
CA GLU A 80 -29.48 24.18 29.41
C GLU A 80 -30.98 23.95 29.29
N ILE A 81 -31.39 22.74 28.93
CA ILE A 81 -32.79 22.31 28.81
C ILE A 81 -33.27 21.84 30.18
N LYS A 82 -34.35 22.43 30.70
CA LYS A 82 -34.88 22.09 32.02
C LYS A 82 -35.60 20.73 32.01
N PRO A 83 -35.55 19.96 33.12
CA PRO A 83 -36.27 18.69 33.23
C PRO A 83 -37.79 18.86 33.06
N GLY A 84 -38.47 17.80 32.64
CA GLY A 84 -39.94 17.74 32.62
C GLY A 84 -40.48 16.67 31.68
N MET A 85 -41.80 16.44 31.73
CA MET A 85 -42.45 15.35 31.00
C MET A 85 -42.74 15.73 29.54
N GLY A 86 -42.96 14.72 28.69
CA GLY A 86 -43.06 14.87 27.22
C GLY A 86 -44.12 15.88 26.73
N SER A 87 -45.20 16.08 27.50
CA SER A 87 -46.27 17.05 27.19
C SER A 87 -46.00 18.48 27.68
N ASP A 88 -45.04 18.67 28.57
CA ASP A 88 -44.78 19.98 29.19
C ASP A 88 -44.19 20.96 28.17
N SER A 89 -44.38 22.26 28.41
CA SER A 89 -43.72 23.31 27.63
C SER A 89 -42.20 23.18 27.75
N LEU A 90 -41.48 23.26 26.63
CA LEU A 90 -40.02 23.29 26.63
C LEU A 90 -39.53 24.59 27.28
N GLN A 91 -38.64 24.46 28.25
CA GLN A 91 -38.00 25.58 28.96
C GLN A 91 -36.49 25.37 28.98
N GLY A 92 -35.73 26.45 28.84
CA GLY A 92 -34.27 26.41 28.97
C GLY A 92 -33.66 27.75 29.37
N SER A 93 -32.35 27.73 29.57
CA SER A 93 -31.53 28.89 29.92
C SER A 93 -30.29 28.93 29.03
N LEU A 94 -29.88 30.12 28.58
CA LEU A 94 -28.67 30.28 27.75
C LEU A 94 -27.47 30.66 28.61
N HIS A 95 -26.44 29.81 28.60
CA HIS A 95 -25.18 30.06 29.27
C HIS A 95 -24.13 30.54 28.29
N HIS A 96 -23.40 31.58 28.65
CA HIS A 96 -22.29 32.05 27.84
C HIS A 96 -21.01 31.34 28.25
N CYS A 97 -20.26 30.83 27.27
CA CYS A 97 -19.05 30.07 27.52
C CYS A 97 -17.96 30.42 26.51
N SER A 98 -16.68 30.29 26.88
CA SER A 98 -15.55 30.42 25.97
C SER A 98 -14.98 29.06 25.55
N LEU A 99 -14.56 28.97 24.30
CA LEU A 99 -13.82 27.86 23.71
C LEU A 99 -12.32 28.16 23.53
N GLU A 100 -11.81 29.18 24.22
CA GLU A 100 -10.40 29.56 24.12
C GLU A 100 -9.49 28.44 24.64
N LEU A 101 -9.88 27.80 25.74
CA LEU A 101 -9.20 26.63 26.27
C LEU A 101 -9.64 25.36 25.52
N GLN A 102 -8.65 24.54 25.15
CA GLN A 102 -8.90 23.21 24.60
C GLN A 102 -9.12 22.21 25.74
N GLY A 103 -10.22 21.47 25.65
CA GLY A 103 -10.69 20.47 26.60
C GLY A 103 -12.07 19.94 26.16
N ARG A 104 -12.52 18.77 26.61
CA ARG A 104 -13.89 18.27 26.31
C ARG A 104 -14.98 19.02 27.10
N PHE A 105 -14.88 20.35 27.13
CA PHE A 105 -15.75 21.28 27.84
C PHE A 105 -15.58 22.70 27.26
N ALA A 106 -16.55 23.58 27.52
CA ALA A 106 -16.40 25.03 27.41
C ALA A 106 -16.20 25.65 28.80
N VAL A 107 -15.83 26.93 28.91
CA VAL A 107 -15.65 27.58 30.22
C VAL A 107 -16.67 28.71 30.40
N SER A 108 -17.46 28.68 31.48
CA SER A 108 -18.51 29.66 31.73
C SER A 108 -17.95 31.09 31.83
N LEU A 109 -18.67 32.01 31.19
CA LEU A 109 -18.49 33.46 31.22
C LEU A 109 -19.62 34.17 32.01
N ASP A 110 -20.55 33.41 32.59
CA ASP A 110 -21.63 33.97 33.40
C ASP A 110 -21.06 34.51 34.73
N GLN A 111 -21.59 35.64 35.21
CA GLN A 111 -21.03 36.34 36.38
C GLN A 111 -20.97 35.46 37.64
N ASP A 112 -22.00 34.65 37.87
CA ASP A 112 -22.13 33.82 39.06
C ASP A 112 -21.24 32.56 39.02
N ASN A 113 -20.79 32.14 37.83
CA ASN A 113 -20.08 30.88 37.60
C ASN A 113 -18.80 31.02 36.76
N LEU A 114 -18.23 32.23 36.66
CA LEU A 114 -17.09 32.55 35.82
C LEU A 114 -15.90 31.60 36.05
N GLY A 115 -15.40 30.98 34.98
CA GLY A 115 -14.26 30.05 35.04
C GLY A 115 -14.63 28.60 35.36
N THR A 116 -15.92 28.28 35.48
CA THR A 116 -16.37 26.91 35.70
C THR A 116 -16.46 26.16 34.37
N PRO A 117 -15.88 24.94 34.24
CA PRO A 117 -16.08 24.11 33.07
C PRO A 117 -17.54 23.69 32.88
N VAL A 118 -18.02 23.76 31.64
CA VAL A 118 -19.37 23.40 31.21
C VAL A 118 -19.25 22.31 30.15
N SER A 119 -19.64 21.09 30.51
CA SER A 119 -19.78 19.97 29.58
C SER A 119 -21.04 20.18 28.74
N TYR A 120 -20.98 19.89 27.44
CA TYR A 120 -22.14 20.02 26.55
C TYR A 120 -22.11 18.99 25.42
N THR A 121 -23.29 18.58 24.98
CA THR A 121 -23.49 17.75 23.79
C THR A 121 -23.78 18.64 22.59
N ALA A 122 -23.05 18.50 21.48
CA ALA A 122 -23.37 19.20 20.24
C ALA A 122 -24.49 18.46 19.48
N LEU A 123 -25.52 19.17 19.05
CA LEU A 123 -26.60 18.58 18.25
C LEU A 123 -26.31 18.69 16.75
N SER A 124 -26.46 17.59 16.03
CA SER A 124 -26.46 17.52 14.56
C SER A 124 -27.84 17.05 14.11
N TYR A 125 -28.63 17.92 13.47
CA TYR A 125 -30.01 17.61 13.09
C TYR A 125 -30.42 18.33 11.81
N THR A 126 -31.51 17.86 11.18
CA THR A 126 -32.02 18.52 9.97
C THR A 126 -32.97 19.67 10.33
N TRP A 127 -32.59 20.91 10.01
CA TRP A 127 -33.47 22.08 10.13
C TRP A 127 -34.81 21.90 9.40
N GLY A 128 -34.78 21.32 8.19
CA GLY A 128 -35.94 21.31 7.28
C GLY A 128 -36.18 22.70 6.66
N PRO A 129 -37.31 22.89 5.96
CA PRO A 129 -37.76 24.21 5.51
C PRO A 129 -37.89 25.18 6.71
N PRO A 130 -37.74 26.50 6.53
CA PRO A 130 -37.82 27.50 7.61
C PRO A 130 -39.26 27.71 8.11
N VAL A 131 -39.87 26.64 8.60
CA VAL A 131 -41.22 26.56 9.13
C VAL A 131 -41.08 26.43 10.65
N PHE A 132 -41.26 27.56 11.34
CA PHE A 132 -41.05 27.69 12.78
C PHE A 132 -42.37 27.56 13.55
N GLU A 133 -42.93 26.35 13.54
CA GLU A 133 -44.20 26.04 14.24
C GLU A 133 -44.01 25.72 15.72
N GLY A 134 -42.82 25.27 16.12
CA GLY A 134 -42.48 24.95 17.51
C GLY A 134 -42.00 26.18 18.31
N ALA A 135 -41.93 26.04 19.63
CA ALA A 135 -41.38 27.09 20.50
C ALA A 135 -40.73 26.55 21.78
N ILE A 136 -39.69 27.25 22.24
CA ILE A 136 -39.05 27.06 23.55
C ILE A 136 -39.03 28.38 24.31
N LEU A 137 -39.23 28.33 25.63
CA LEU A 137 -39.07 29.49 26.51
C LEU A 137 -37.64 29.51 27.06
N CYS A 138 -36.81 30.44 26.56
CA CYS A 138 -35.43 30.65 26.99
C CYS A 138 -35.33 31.92 27.82
N ASP A 139 -34.97 31.81 29.11
CA ASP A 139 -34.80 32.95 30.03
C ASP A 139 -36.01 33.91 30.06
N GLY A 140 -37.22 33.36 29.92
CA GLY A 140 -38.47 34.12 29.87
C GLY A 140 -38.89 34.65 28.49
N TYR A 141 -38.06 34.48 27.46
CA TYR A 141 -38.36 34.86 26.08
C TYR A 141 -38.78 33.66 25.24
N ARG A 142 -39.87 33.81 24.47
CA ARG A 142 -40.35 32.77 23.57
C ARG A 142 -39.55 32.79 22.27
N LYS A 143 -38.75 31.76 22.02
CA LYS A 143 -38.02 31.55 20.77
C LYS A 143 -38.77 30.56 19.89
N ALA A 144 -39.08 30.97 18.65
CA ALA A 144 -39.66 30.08 17.66
C ALA A 144 -38.59 29.11 17.11
N ILE A 145 -38.95 27.84 16.98
CA ILE A 145 -38.05 26.75 16.55
C ILE A 145 -38.72 25.87 15.50
N THR A 146 -37.92 25.18 14.69
CA THR A 146 -38.42 24.22 13.70
C THR A 146 -39.02 22.98 14.37
N THR A 147 -40.04 22.38 13.76
CA THR A 147 -40.71 21.16 14.27
C THR A 147 -39.72 20.00 14.48
N SER A 148 -38.71 19.87 13.62
CA SER A 148 -37.65 18.87 13.76
C SER A 148 -36.77 19.09 15.01
N LEU A 149 -36.50 20.35 15.35
CA LEU A 149 -35.76 20.71 16.56
C LEU A 149 -36.61 20.46 17.81
N GLU A 150 -37.90 20.81 17.77
CA GLU A 150 -38.80 20.52 18.90
C GLU A 150 -38.84 19.02 19.20
N ALA A 151 -38.98 18.18 18.17
CA ALA A 151 -38.94 16.72 18.33
C ALA A 151 -37.61 16.22 18.94
N ALA A 152 -36.48 16.75 18.46
CA ALA A 152 -35.16 16.42 19.01
C ALA A 152 -35.02 16.83 20.48
N LEU A 153 -35.41 18.07 20.82
CA LEU A 153 -35.37 18.58 22.20
C LEU A 153 -36.23 17.75 23.14
N ARG A 154 -37.44 17.34 22.71
CA ARG A 154 -38.31 16.47 23.49
C ARG A 154 -37.71 15.06 23.66
N ALA A 155 -37.07 14.52 22.64
CA ALA A 155 -36.42 13.20 22.71
C ALA A 155 -35.21 13.18 23.65
N PHE A 156 -34.43 14.27 23.71
CA PHE A 156 -33.25 14.37 24.58
C PHE A 156 -33.53 14.92 25.99
N ARG A 157 -34.71 15.54 26.23
CA ARG A 157 -35.10 16.04 27.55
C ARG A 157 -35.24 14.89 28.55
N ARG A 158 -34.63 15.03 29.72
CA ARG A 158 -34.79 14.10 30.85
C ARG A 158 -35.87 14.58 31.81
N GLU A 159 -36.48 13.64 32.54
CA GLU A 159 -37.56 13.96 33.50
C GLU A 159 -37.00 14.53 34.81
N ASP A 160 -35.80 14.11 35.21
CA ASP A 160 -35.21 14.30 36.52
C ASP A 160 -33.99 15.25 36.55
N GLU A 161 -33.30 15.45 35.42
CA GLU A 161 -32.10 16.28 35.36
C GLU A 161 -32.02 17.19 34.11
N PRO A 162 -31.32 18.34 34.20
CA PRO A 162 -31.12 19.22 33.06
C PRO A 162 -30.10 18.66 32.07
N VAL A 163 -30.30 18.95 30.78
CA VAL A 163 -29.41 18.54 29.69
C VAL A 163 -28.80 19.77 29.03
N VAL A 164 -27.48 19.78 28.84
CA VAL A 164 -26.76 20.92 28.26
C VAL A 164 -26.36 20.60 26.82
N MET A 165 -26.84 21.39 25.86
CA MET A 165 -26.58 21.18 24.45
C MET A 165 -26.14 22.46 23.73
N TRP A 166 -25.29 22.30 22.72
CA TRP A 166 -25.04 23.34 21.73
C TRP A 166 -25.90 23.08 20.49
N ILE A 167 -26.71 24.08 20.09
CA ILE A 167 -27.70 23.99 19.03
C ILE A 167 -27.65 25.28 18.20
N ASP A 168 -27.28 25.20 16.93
CA ASP A 168 -27.09 26.35 16.04
C ASP A 168 -28.28 27.33 16.00
N GLN A 169 -29.52 26.84 15.88
CA GLN A 169 -30.73 27.66 15.77
C GLN A 169 -31.04 28.49 17.02
N ILE A 170 -30.58 28.03 18.18
CA ILE A 170 -30.86 28.67 19.47
C ILE A 170 -29.64 29.42 19.98
N CYS A 171 -28.45 28.80 19.97
CA CYS A 171 -27.22 29.33 20.54
C CYS A 171 -26.63 30.50 19.74
N ILE A 172 -26.86 30.54 18.43
CA ILE A 172 -26.47 31.64 17.54
C ILE A 172 -27.67 32.54 17.31
N ASN A 173 -27.49 33.85 17.41
CA ASN A 173 -28.49 34.82 17.02
C ASN A 173 -28.67 34.80 15.49
N GLN A 174 -29.70 34.08 15.05
CA GLN A 174 -29.97 33.88 13.63
C GLN A 174 -30.31 35.16 12.85
N GLU A 175 -30.64 36.25 13.54
CA GLU A 175 -31.00 37.54 12.95
C GLU A 175 -29.79 38.50 12.84
N ASP A 176 -28.65 38.18 13.47
CA ASP A 176 -27.44 39.01 13.45
C ASP A 176 -26.36 38.40 12.55
N HIS A 177 -26.16 39.00 11.37
CA HIS A 177 -25.13 38.56 10.43
C HIS A 177 -23.71 38.70 10.98
N LYS A 178 -23.42 39.72 11.80
CA LYS A 178 -22.09 39.90 12.39
C LYS A 178 -21.79 38.81 13.40
N GLU A 179 -22.80 38.42 14.18
CA GLU A 179 -22.67 37.30 15.11
C GLU A 179 -22.40 35.99 14.35
N LYS A 180 -23.14 35.73 13.26
CA LYS A 180 -22.89 34.56 12.38
C LYS A 180 -21.46 34.53 11.85
N GLU A 181 -20.96 35.65 11.35
CA GLU A 181 -19.59 35.79 10.84
C GLU A 181 -18.52 35.51 11.92
N GLN A 182 -18.84 35.77 13.19
CA GLN A 182 -17.97 35.45 14.32
C GLN A 182 -18.10 33.99 14.78
N GLN A 183 -19.31 33.42 14.78
CA GLN A 183 -19.58 32.06 15.28
C GLN A 183 -19.16 30.96 14.30
N ILE A 184 -19.32 31.15 12.99
CA ILE A 184 -19.04 30.11 11.99
C ILE A 184 -17.56 29.67 11.98
N PRO A 185 -16.57 30.57 12.12
CA PRO A 185 -15.17 30.16 12.30
C PRO A 185 -14.92 29.32 13.56
N LEU A 186 -15.81 29.36 14.56
CA LEU A 186 -15.69 28.58 15.80
C LEU A 186 -16.25 27.16 15.68
N MET A 187 -16.89 26.77 14.57
CA MET A 187 -17.48 25.43 14.39
C MET A 187 -16.46 24.30 14.63
N THR A 188 -15.21 24.48 14.19
CA THR A 188 -14.09 23.56 14.51
C THR A 188 -13.95 23.33 16.01
N ARG A 189 -13.93 24.41 16.80
CA ARG A 189 -13.73 24.33 18.25
C ARG A 189 -14.97 23.81 18.96
N ILE A 190 -16.16 24.16 18.50
CA ILE A 190 -17.43 23.71 19.06
C ILE A 190 -17.49 22.18 19.05
N TYR A 191 -17.34 21.54 17.89
CA TYR A 191 -17.42 20.08 17.80
C TYR A 191 -16.22 19.35 18.44
N GLN A 192 -15.02 19.95 18.45
CA GLN A 192 -13.83 19.36 19.09
C GLN A 192 -13.85 19.42 20.62
N ASN A 193 -14.49 20.44 21.21
CA ASN A 193 -14.61 20.62 22.66
C ASN A 193 -15.93 20.06 23.21
N ALA A 194 -16.92 19.72 22.38
CA ALA A 194 -18.11 19.02 22.84
C ALA A 194 -17.76 17.68 23.49
N THR A 195 -18.49 17.30 24.53
CA THR A 195 -18.32 15.99 25.20
C THR A 195 -18.60 14.85 24.23
N ASN A 196 -19.67 15.01 23.44
CA ASN A 196 -20.06 14.15 22.33
C ASN A 196 -20.97 14.93 21.36
N THR A 197 -21.26 14.33 20.21
CA THR A 197 -22.19 14.85 19.20
C THR A 197 -23.34 13.88 19.00
N ALA A 198 -24.56 14.38 19.17
CA ALA A 198 -25.78 13.62 18.94
C ALA A 198 -26.31 13.92 17.52
N ILE A 199 -26.27 12.91 16.65
CA ILE A 199 -26.80 12.93 15.29
C ILE A 199 -28.26 12.46 15.34
N TRP A 200 -29.19 13.40 15.21
CA TRP A 200 -30.63 13.13 15.25
C TRP A 200 -31.19 12.91 13.84
N LEU A 201 -31.63 11.68 13.56
CA LEU A 201 -32.22 11.27 12.28
C LEU A 201 -33.74 11.45 12.22
N GLY A 202 -34.38 11.75 13.35
CA GLY A 202 -35.84 11.88 13.49
C GLY A 202 -36.46 10.83 14.40
N GLU A 203 -37.78 10.82 14.50
CA GLU A 203 -38.53 9.85 15.28
C GLU A 203 -38.43 8.43 14.69
N SER A 204 -38.51 7.42 15.57
CA SER A 204 -38.50 6.03 15.18
C SER A 204 -39.79 5.68 14.41
N THR A 205 -39.61 4.92 13.33
CA THR A 205 -40.71 4.21 12.67
C THR A 205 -40.79 2.79 13.23
N SER A 206 -41.87 2.05 12.94
CA SER A 206 -42.07 0.67 13.42
C SER A 206 -40.89 -0.28 13.16
N ASN A 207 -40.04 0.03 12.16
CA ASN A 207 -38.93 -0.82 11.74
C ASN A 207 -37.54 -0.17 11.91
N SER A 208 -37.44 1.01 12.56
CA SER A 208 -36.15 1.71 12.73
C SER A 208 -35.13 0.93 13.57
N ALA A 209 -35.58 0.28 14.64
CA ALA A 209 -34.76 -0.60 15.48
C ALA A 209 -34.13 -1.74 14.66
N SER A 210 -34.93 -2.39 13.80
CA SER A 210 -34.48 -3.48 12.95
C SER A 210 -33.42 -3.04 11.94
N ALA A 211 -33.51 -1.81 11.42
CA ALA A 211 -32.51 -1.24 10.53
C ALA A 211 -31.16 -1.01 11.23
N ILE A 212 -31.19 -0.49 12.46
CA ILE A 212 -29.97 -0.27 13.26
C ILE A 212 -29.32 -1.60 13.66
N MET A 213 -30.12 -2.59 14.07
CA MET A 213 -29.61 -3.95 14.32
C MET A 213 -28.98 -4.57 13.08
N LEU A 214 -29.60 -4.38 11.91
CA LEU A 214 -29.06 -4.86 10.65
C LEU A 214 -27.69 -4.23 10.31
N LEU A 215 -27.47 -2.94 10.62
CA LEU A 215 -26.16 -2.31 10.44
C LEU A 215 -25.08 -3.01 11.27
N GLU A 216 -25.39 -3.37 12.51
CA GLU A 216 -24.46 -4.13 13.36
C GLU A 216 -24.18 -5.52 12.81
N ASP A 217 -25.22 -6.23 12.34
CA ASP A 217 -25.09 -7.56 11.77
C ASP A 217 -24.27 -7.52 10.49
N VAL A 218 -24.55 -6.57 9.59
CA VAL A 218 -23.78 -6.33 8.37
C VAL A 218 -22.31 -6.07 8.68
N ARG A 219 -22.02 -5.22 9.68
CA ARG A 219 -20.64 -4.96 10.12
C ARG A 219 -19.94 -6.25 10.57
N LYS A 220 -20.63 -7.10 11.34
CA LYS A 220 -20.06 -8.35 11.88
C LYS A 220 -19.90 -9.43 10.79
N LEU A 221 -20.91 -9.60 9.94
CA LEU A 221 -21.01 -10.69 8.97
C LEU A 221 -20.19 -10.43 7.70
N LEU A 222 -20.11 -9.18 7.24
CA LEU A 222 -19.49 -8.83 5.96
C LEU A 222 -18.07 -8.26 6.08
N GLN A 223 -17.48 -8.23 7.28
CA GLN A 223 -16.14 -7.65 7.53
C GLN A 223 -15.00 -8.21 6.66
N PHE A 224 -15.10 -9.46 6.18
CA PHE A 224 -14.11 -10.11 5.32
C PHE A 224 -14.62 -10.41 3.90
N THR A 225 -15.72 -9.77 3.50
CA THR A 225 -16.33 -10.01 2.18
C THR A 225 -15.97 -8.87 1.23
N GLU A 226 -15.23 -9.19 0.17
CA GLU A 226 -14.79 -8.23 -0.86
C GLU A 226 -15.38 -8.50 -2.25
N ARG A 227 -16.30 -9.47 -2.38
CA ARG A 227 -16.95 -9.82 -3.65
C ARG A 227 -18.37 -9.28 -3.71
N ASP A 228 -18.87 -9.02 -4.92
CA ASP A 228 -20.27 -8.70 -5.15
C ASP A 228 -21.18 -9.84 -4.63
N VAL A 229 -22.03 -9.53 -3.65
CA VAL A 229 -22.96 -10.46 -3.01
C VAL A 229 -24.31 -10.36 -3.68
N GLY A 230 -24.72 -11.44 -4.35
CA GLY A 230 -26.04 -11.53 -4.98
C GLY A 230 -27.13 -12.02 -4.01
N PRO A 231 -28.43 -11.78 -4.29
CA PRO A 231 -29.55 -12.23 -3.46
C PRO A 231 -29.54 -13.73 -3.12
N MET A 232 -29.05 -14.58 -4.04
CA MET A 232 -28.95 -16.03 -3.83
C MET A 232 -27.93 -16.44 -2.76
N GLU A 233 -27.02 -15.53 -2.37
CA GLU A 233 -25.97 -15.81 -1.38
C GLU A 233 -26.33 -15.30 0.03
N PHE A 234 -27.44 -14.56 0.18
CA PHE A 234 -27.83 -13.94 1.45
C PHE A 234 -28.02 -15.00 2.54
N GLU A 235 -28.74 -16.08 2.23
CA GLU A 235 -28.95 -17.20 3.16
C GLU A 235 -27.62 -17.87 3.55
N ARG A 236 -26.69 -18.02 2.59
CA ARG A 236 -25.36 -18.62 2.83
C ARG A 236 -24.51 -17.77 3.77
N LEU A 237 -24.68 -16.45 3.74
CA LEU A 237 -23.96 -15.48 4.56
C LEU A 237 -24.71 -15.15 5.87
N SER A 238 -25.80 -15.87 6.16
CA SER A 238 -26.67 -15.59 7.31
C SER A 238 -27.24 -14.17 7.33
N LEU A 239 -27.35 -13.55 6.16
CA LEU A 239 -28.06 -12.28 5.99
C LEU A 239 -29.58 -12.53 5.90
N PRO A 240 -30.42 -11.55 6.30
CA PRO A 240 -31.86 -11.64 6.11
C PRO A 240 -32.22 -11.89 4.65
N ASN A 241 -33.27 -12.69 4.41
CA ASN A 241 -33.76 -12.97 3.06
C ASN A 241 -33.90 -11.67 2.24
N PRO A 242 -33.55 -11.66 0.94
CA PRO A 242 -33.67 -10.47 0.08
C PRO A 242 -35.03 -9.76 0.16
N ASP A 243 -36.13 -10.50 0.39
CA ASP A 243 -37.49 -9.96 0.47
C ASP A 243 -37.94 -9.60 1.90
N ALA A 244 -37.04 -9.71 2.89
CA ALA A 244 -37.33 -9.30 4.26
C ALA A 244 -37.54 -7.77 4.35
N GLU A 245 -38.54 -7.36 5.14
CA GLU A 245 -38.89 -5.94 5.34
C GLU A 245 -37.76 -5.10 5.96
N VAL A 246 -36.80 -5.75 6.64
CA VAL A 246 -35.65 -5.08 7.25
C VAL A 246 -34.76 -4.35 6.23
N TRP A 247 -34.67 -4.85 4.98
CA TRP A 247 -33.95 -4.17 3.91
C TRP A 247 -34.65 -2.88 3.48
N LYS A 248 -35.99 -2.88 3.48
CA LYS A 248 -36.78 -1.67 3.24
C LYS A 248 -36.64 -0.67 4.39
N ALA A 249 -36.60 -1.15 5.63
CA ALA A 249 -36.35 -0.30 6.80
C ALA A 249 -34.96 0.38 6.74
N LEU A 250 -33.92 -0.36 6.34
CA LEU A 250 -32.58 0.19 6.12
C LEU A 250 -32.57 1.24 5.00
N TRP A 251 -33.27 0.98 3.90
CA TRP A 251 -33.43 1.94 2.81
C TRP A 251 -34.14 3.22 3.26
N ASP A 252 -35.21 3.10 4.04
CA ASP A 252 -35.97 4.25 4.55
C ASP A 252 -35.15 5.07 5.57
N LEU A 253 -34.27 4.42 6.34
CA LEU A 253 -33.29 5.08 7.21
C LEU A 253 -32.27 5.89 6.40
N PHE A 254 -31.69 5.32 5.34
CA PHE A 254 -30.75 6.04 4.46
C PHE A 254 -31.43 7.14 3.63
N SER A 255 -32.73 7.03 3.39
CA SER A 255 -33.52 8.05 2.70
C SER A 255 -33.82 9.29 3.56
N ARG A 256 -33.37 9.32 4.82
CA ARG A 256 -33.60 10.46 5.72
C ARG A 256 -32.81 11.70 5.24
N PRO A 257 -33.42 12.91 5.25
CA PRO A 257 -32.78 14.13 4.73
C PRO A 257 -31.43 14.49 5.36
N TRP A 258 -31.18 14.06 6.59
CA TRP A 258 -29.93 14.34 7.31
C TRP A 258 -28.68 13.95 6.50
N PHE A 259 -28.68 12.76 5.87
CA PHE A 259 -27.53 12.26 5.09
C PHE A 259 -27.17 13.13 3.89
N THR A 260 -28.11 13.97 3.43
CA THR A 260 -27.90 14.85 2.28
C THR A 260 -27.28 16.19 2.64
N ARG A 261 -27.29 16.61 3.90
CA ARG A 261 -26.84 17.95 4.33
C ARG A 261 -25.32 18.10 4.17
N LEU A 262 -24.87 19.31 3.84
CA LEU A 262 -23.45 19.66 3.74
C LEU A 262 -22.79 19.79 5.12
N TRP A 263 -23.46 20.45 6.06
CA TRP A 263 -22.89 20.76 7.37
C TRP A 263 -22.46 19.52 8.17
N ILE A 264 -23.11 18.37 7.94
CA ILE A 264 -22.77 17.10 8.62
C ILE A 264 -21.31 16.70 8.43
N ILE A 265 -20.67 17.14 7.34
CA ILE A 265 -19.27 16.81 7.03
C ILE A 265 -18.37 17.32 8.15
N GLN A 266 -18.51 18.59 8.53
CA GLN A 266 -17.78 19.18 9.65
C GLN A 266 -18.22 18.57 10.98
N GLU A 267 -19.52 18.45 11.22
CA GLU A 267 -20.11 17.97 12.48
C GLU A 267 -19.60 16.56 12.84
N VAL A 268 -19.53 15.67 11.86
CA VAL A 268 -19.05 14.29 12.03
C VAL A 268 -17.53 14.22 12.13
N ILE A 269 -16.79 14.88 11.23
CA ILE A 269 -15.32 14.79 11.19
C ILE A 269 -14.71 15.35 12.48
N LEU A 270 -15.18 16.52 12.92
CA LEU A 270 -14.61 17.26 14.05
C LEU A 270 -15.00 16.71 15.42
N SER A 271 -16.14 16.00 15.51
CA SER A 271 -16.59 15.37 16.75
C SER A 271 -15.56 14.36 17.25
N LYS A 272 -15.23 14.32 18.53
CA LYS A 272 -14.41 13.22 19.08
C LYS A 272 -15.22 11.98 19.43
N ASP A 273 -16.55 12.11 19.50
CA ASP A 273 -17.46 11.06 19.90
C ASP A 273 -18.86 11.29 19.29
N ALA A 274 -19.17 10.61 18.18
CA ALA A 274 -20.40 10.84 17.40
C ALA A 274 -21.37 9.66 17.53
N TRP A 275 -22.61 9.98 17.90
CA TRP A 275 -23.69 9.02 18.16
C TRP A 275 -24.86 9.26 17.23
N VAL A 276 -25.35 8.21 16.58
CA VAL A 276 -26.50 8.24 15.67
C VAL A 276 -27.74 7.82 16.43
N VAL A 277 -28.75 8.68 16.43
CA VAL A 277 -29.99 8.54 17.22
C VAL A 277 -31.20 8.64 16.29
N CYS A 278 -32.08 7.63 16.35
CA CYS A 278 -33.34 7.57 15.62
C CYS A 278 -34.46 7.17 16.59
N GLY A 279 -35.25 8.13 17.08
CA GLY A 279 -36.20 7.90 18.17
C GLY A 279 -35.47 7.41 19.43
N SER A 280 -35.84 6.21 19.91
CA SER A 280 -35.21 5.54 21.04
C SER A 280 -33.99 4.69 20.66
N ASP A 281 -33.76 4.47 19.37
CA ASP A 281 -32.72 3.56 18.87
C ASP A 281 -31.41 4.33 18.65
N ILE A 282 -30.31 3.80 19.17
CA ILE A 282 -29.01 4.49 19.24
C ILE A 282 -27.91 3.57 18.72
N THR A 283 -26.98 4.11 17.93
CA THR A 283 -25.73 3.45 17.55
C THR A 283 -24.59 4.46 17.44
N THR A 284 -23.35 4.02 17.24
CA THR A 284 -22.21 4.92 17.02
C THR A 284 -22.02 5.22 15.55
N TRP A 285 -21.42 6.38 15.23
CA TRP A 285 -21.04 6.71 13.87
C TRP A 285 -20.13 5.65 13.24
N ASP A 286 -19.22 5.06 14.02
CA ASP A 286 -18.27 4.06 13.54
C ASP A 286 -18.99 2.79 13.06
N VAL A 287 -20.01 2.33 13.80
CA VAL A 287 -20.82 1.18 13.37
C VAL A 287 -21.50 1.47 12.05
N LEU A 288 -22.14 2.64 11.93
CA LEU A 288 -22.82 3.04 10.70
C LEU A 288 -21.83 3.16 9.52
N SER A 289 -20.70 3.82 9.72
CA SER A 289 -19.68 4.05 8.70
C SER A 289 -19.09 2.74 8.16
N TRP A 290 -18.73 1.80 9.06
CA TRP A 290 -18.18 0.50 8.66
C TRP A 290 -19.24 -0.39 7.98
N ALA A 291 -20.47 -0.41 8.49
CA ALA A 291 -21.56 -1.12 7.82
C ALA A 291 -21.79 -0.58 6.40
N CYS A 292 -21.80 0.75 6.23
CA CYS A 292 -21.89 1.41 4.94
C CYS A 292 -20.72 1.06 4.00
N LEU A 293 -19.49 0.95 4.52
CA LEU A 293 -18.35 0.45 3.73
C LEU A 293 -18.65 -0.94 3.18
N HIS A 294 -19.05 -1.89 4.03
CA HIS A 294 -19.30 -3.27 3.62
C HIS A 294 -20.49 -3.40 2.66
N LEU A 295 -21.56 -2.63 2.86
CA LEU A 295 -22.69 -2.58 1.92
C LEU A 295 -22.26 -2.08 0.55
N SER A 296 -21.37 -1.08 0.52
CA SER A 296 -20.84 -0.53 -0.73
C SER A 296 -19.88 -1.50 -1.43
N THR A 297 -18.91 -2.07 -0.72
CA THR A 297 -17.89 -2.96 -1.29
C THR A 297 -18.47 -4.30 -1.77
N CYS A 298 -19.48 -4.83 -1.08
CA CYS A 298 -20.17 -6.07 -1.47
C CYS A 298 -21.25 -5.87 -2.54
N GLY A 299 -21.46 -4.64 -3.03
CA GLY A 299 -22.48 -4.33 -4.04
C GLY A 299 -23.93 -4.35 -3.54
N ILE A 300 -24.16 -4.55 -2.24
CA ILE A 300 -25.51 -4.57 -1.64
C ILE A 300 -26.15 -3.18 -1.68
N SER A 301 -25.38 -2.09 -1.54
CA SER A 301 -25.91 -0.71 -1.68
C SER A 301 -26.50 -0.47 -3.08
N ARG A 302 -25.81 -0.96 -4.13
CA ARG A 302 -26.29 -0.92 -5.51
C ARG A 302 -27.56 -1.75 -5.68
N TRP A 303 -27.60 -2.96 -5.11
CA TRP A 303 -28.79 -3.81 -5.13
C TRP A 303 -29.99 -3.15 -4.42
N LEU A 304 -29.80 -2.53 -3.24
CA LEU A 304 -30.84 -1.79 -2.53
C LEU A 304 -31.41 -0.67 -3.39
N THR A 305 -30.52 0.11 -4.02
CA THR A 305 -30.90 1.19 -4.93
C THR A 305 -31.72 0.67 -6.10
N GLN A 306 -31.26 -0.40 -6.76
CA GLN A 306 -32.00 -1.02 -7.87
C GLN A 306 -33.35 -1.58 -7.43
N LYS A 307 -33.44 -2.18 -6.24
CA LYS A 307 -34.66 -2.80 -5.72
C LYS A 307 -35.73 -1.79 -5.35
N PHE A 308 -35.34 -0.67 -4.71
CA PHE A 308 -36.29 0.27 -4.11
C PHE A 308 -36.43 1.62 -4.84
N SER A 309 -35.54 1.97 -5.77
CA SER A 309 -35.61 3.24 -6.53
C SER A 309 -36.63 3.23 -7.69
N SER A 310 -37.27 2.09 -7.99
CA SER A 310 -38.05 1.86 -9.22
C SER A 310 -39.34 2.69 -9.37
N ASN A 311 -39.75 3.46 -8.36
CA ASN A 311 -40.96 4.31 -8.42
C ASN A 311 -40.70 5.83 -8.45
N ASP A 312 -39.45 6.29 -8.31
CA ASP A 312 -39.13 7.71 -8.36
C ASP A 312 -37.84 7.94 -9.17
N MET A 313 -38.01 8.35 -10.43
CA MET A 313 -36.93 8.65 -11.37
C MET A 313 -35.96 9.75 -10.88
N ARG A 314 -36.32 10.48 -9.81
CA ARG A 314 -35.46 11.48 -9.15
C ARG A 314 -34.47 10.87 -8.13
N VAL A 315 -34.69 9.64 -7.68
CA VAL A 315 -33.87 8.95 -6.67
C VAL A 315 -32.78 8.09 -7.31
N ALA A 316 -32.95 7.69 -8.57
CA ALA A 316 -31.97 6.87 -9.30
C ALA A 316 -30.64 7.60 -9.58
N GLU A 317 -30.62 8.93 -9.50
CA GLU A 317 -29.42 9.76 -9.71
C GLU A 317 -28.81 10.32 -8.40
N SER A 318 -29.39 10.00 -7.24
CA SER A 318 -29.00 10.63 -5.97
C SER A 318 -28.08 9.75 -5.13
N ARG A 319 -26.83 10.21 -4.94
CA ARG A 319 -25.91 9.96 -3.81
C ARG A 319 -26.06 8.60 -3.12
N ASP A 320 -25.15 7.66 -3.40
CA ASP A 320 -25.00 6.46 -2.58
C ASP A 320 -24.65 6.90 -1.14
N VAL A 321 -25.65 6.85 -0.25
CA VAL A 321 -25.53 7.25 1.16
C VAL A 321 -24.50 6.40 1.87
N CYS A 322 -24.40 5.11 1.51
CA CYS A 322 -23.37 4.23 2.04
C CYS A 322 -22.00 4.76 1.64
N GLN A 323 -21.82 5.11 0.37
CA GLN A 323 -20.57 5.69 -0.13
C GLN A 323 -20.18 6.97 0.60
N SER A 324 -21.14 7.87 0.80
CA SER A 324 -20.93 9.13 1.50
C SER A 324 -20.56 8.92 2.98
N ALA A 325 -21.26 8.03 3.67
CA ALA A 325 -21.05 7.77 5.09
C ALA A 325 -19.67 7.15 5.36
N TRP A 326 -19.24 6.16 4.59
CA TRP A 326 -17.92 5.54 4.81
C TRP A 326 -16.77 6.46 4.37
N HIS A 327 -16.97 7.27 3.32
CA HIS A 327 -15.99 8.29 2.92
C HIS A 327 -15.77 9.30 4.05
N LEU A 328 -16.85 9.75 4.71
CA LEU A 328 -16.76 10.61 5.89
C LEU A 328 -16.04 9.93 7.06
N GLY A 329 -16.28 8.63 7.30
CA GLY A 329 -15.50 7.86 8.29
C GLY A 329 -14.00 7.82 7.97
N THR A 330 -13.64 7.69 6.71
CA THR A 330 -12.24 7.66 6.26
C THR A 330 -11.57 9.03 6.43
N LEU A 331 -12.26 10.11 6.03
CA LEU A 331 -11.81 11.48 6.25
C LEU A 331 -11.62 11.78 7.74
N LYS A 332 -12.57 11.34 8.57
CA LYS A 332 -12.50 11.46 10.03
C LYS A 332 -11.25 10.79 10.62
N MET A 333 -10.95 9.56 10.22
CA MET A 333 -9.75 8.85 10.68
C MET A 333 -8.45 9.53 10.23
N SER A 334 -8.45 10.17 9.06
CA SER A 334 -7.26 10.78 8.46
C SER A 334 -7.04 12.23 8.90
N PHE A 335 -8.08 12.92 9.39
CA PHE A 335 -8.08 14.36 9.67
C PHE A 335 -6.97 14.83 10.61
N GLU A 336 -6.57 14.02 11.61
CA GLU A 336 -5.47 14.36 12.52
C GLU A 336 -4.08 14.20 11.87
N SER A 337 -3.98 13.47 10.76
CA SER A 337 -2.72 13.09 10.11
C SER A 337 -2.50 13.70 8.72
N VAL A 338 -3.57 14.15 8.06
CA VAL A 338 -3.57 14.64 6.67
C VAL A 338 -4.41 15.91 6.56
N SER A 339 -3.80 16.96 6.01
CA SER A 339 -4.50 18.20 5.66
C SER A 339 -5.14 18.09 4.28
N VAL A 340 -6.42 18.43 4.14
CA VAL A 340 -7.17 18.32 2.87
C VAL A 340 -7.41 19.71 2.28
N MET A 341 -7.26 19.85 0.95
CA MET A 341 -7.49 21.11 0.25
C MET A 341 -8.99 21.42 0.17
N LEU A 342 -9.36 22.69 0.35
CA LEU A 342 -10.76 23.13 0.32
C LEU A 342 -11.44 22.86 -1.04
N PHE A 343 -10.69 22.99 -2.13
CA PHE A 343 -11.21 22.73 -3.47
C PHE A 343 -11.57 21.25 -3.68
N GLU A 344 -10.77 20.32 -3.16
CA GLU A 344 -11.07 18.88 -3.25
C GLU A 344 -12.32 18.54 -2.44
N LEU A 345 -12.44 19.11 -1.23
CA LEU A 345 -13.64 18.95 -0.41
C LEU A 345 -14.90 19.48 -1.11
N LEU A 346 -14.81 20.59 -1.86
CA LEU A 346 -15.93 21.12 -2.65
C LEU A 346 -16.35 20.18 -3.78
N VAL A 347 -15.38 19.50 -4.41
CA VAL A 347 -15.65 18.49 -5.43
C VAL A 347 -16.31 17.26 -4.81
N ASP A 348 -15.76 16.73 -3.72
CA ASP A 348 -16.26 15.52 -3.06
C ASP A 348 -17.63 15.73 -2.38
N SER A 349 -17.93 16.95 -1.94
CA SER A 349 -19.19 17.32 -1.30
C SER A 349 -20.21 18.00 -2.21
N ARG A 350 -19.98 18.01 -3.53
CA ARG A 350 -20.80 18.77 -4.50
C ARG A 350 -22.29 18.50 -4.39
N GLU A 351 -22.68 17.25 -4.14
CA GLU A 351 -24.08 16.81 -4.03
C GLU A 351 -24.73 17.15 -2.69
N ALA A 352 -23.94 17.51 -1.67
CA ALA A 352 -24.45 17.79 -0.35
C ALA A 352 -25.23 19.11 -0.34
N GLN A 353 -26.44 19.08 0.19
CA GLN A 353 -27.41 20.16 0.13
C GLN A 353 -27.16 21.19 1.24
N CYS A 354 -27.34 22.46 0.89
CA CYS A 354 -27.34 23.59 1.82
C CYS A 354 -28.41 24.59 1.38
N TYR A 355 -28.90 25.39 2.32
CA TYR A 355 -29.94 26.38 2.04
C TYR A 355 -29.36 27.66 1.42
N ASP A 356 -28.33 28.22 2.05
CA ASP A 356 -27.54 29.31 1.48
C ASP A 356 -26.45 28.73 0.57
N SER A 357 -26.28 29.28 -0.63
CA SER A 357 -25.27 28.81 -1.57
C SER A 357 -23.84 29.05 -1.08
N ARG A 358 -23.60 30.09 -0.27
CA ARG A 358 -22.27 30.40 0.29
C ARG A 358 -21.81 29.32 1.27
N ASP A 359 -22.74 28.64 1.92
CA ASP A 359 -22.45 27.53 2.83
C ASP A 359 -21.74 26.37 2.14
N LYS A 360 -21.85 26.23 0.81
CA LYS A 360 -21.01 25.29 0.03
C LYS A 360 -19.54 25.38 0.40
N VAL A 361 -19.06 26.60 0.65
CA VAL A 361 -17.67 26.86 1.05
C VAL A 361 -17.55 26.90 2.58
N TYR A 362 -18.38 27.70 3.25
CA TYR A 362 -18.26 27.92 4.70
C TYR A 362 -18.46 26.64 5.52
N GLY A 363 -19.36 25.77 5.06
CA GLY A 363 -19.61 24.44 5.60
C GLY A 363 -18.46 23.45 5.45
N LEU A 364 -17.34 23.82 4.83
CA LEU A 364 -16.12 23.00 4.70
C LEU A 364 -14.85 23.62 5.32
N LEU A 365 -14.87 24.91 5.68
CA LEU A 365 -13.71 25.63 6.22
C LEU A 365 -13.13 24.99 7.50
N GLY A 366 -13.97 24.38 8.32
CA GLY A 366 -13.55 23.77 9.58
C GLY A 366 -12.70 22.52 9.42
N VAL A 367 -12.70 21.90 8.23
CA VAL A 367 -12.00 20.63 7.93
C VAL A 367 -10.92 20.75 6.85
N CYS A 368 -10.75 21.93 6.24
CA CYS A 368 -9.68 22.16 5.26
C CYS A 368 -8.37 22.64 5.89
N GLN A 369 -7.30 22.64 5.09
CA GLN A 369 -5.97 23.14 5.46
C GLN A 369 -5.95 24.63 5.84
N ASP A 370 -5.05 25.01 6.75
CA ASP A 370 -5.00 26.37 7.32
C ASP A 370 -4.75 27.47 6.27
N SER A 371 -4.01 27.18 5.20
CA SER A 371 -3.79 28.14 4.09
C SER A 371 -5.09 28.50 3.37
N ASP A 372 -5.95 27.51 3.12
CA ASP A 372 -7.23 27.73 2.43
C ASP A 372 -8.24 28.34 3.41
N ARG A 373 -8.22 27.90 4.67
CA ARG A 373 -9.07 28.45 5.74
C ARG A 373 -8.81 29.94 5.97
N SER A 374 -7.55 30.36 5.98
CA SER A 374 -7.16 31.76 6.19
C SER A 374 -7.43 32.65 4.96
N ALA A 375 -7.52 32.05 3.77
CA ALA A 375 -7.82 32.76 2.53
C ALA A 375 -9.30 33.14 2.38
N VAL A 376 -10.21 32.42 3.06
CA VAL A 376 -11.66 32.64 2.98
C VAL A 376 -12.17 33.18 4.31
N LYS A 377 -12.79 34.36 4.28
CA LYS A 377 -13.50 34.92 5.44
C LYS A 377 -15.00 34.76 5.25
N ALA A 378 -15.68 34.24 6.27
CA ALA A 378 -17.14 34.16 6.27
C ALA A 378 -17.74 35.56 6.16
N ASN A 379 -18.60 35.77 5.17
CA ASN A 379 -19.30 37.02 4.91
C ASN A 379 -20.72 36.70 4.43
N TYR A 380 -21.72 37.17 5.17
CA TYR A 380 -23.13 36.97 4.88
C TYR A 380 -23.86 38.26 4.52
N ALA A 381 -23.14 39.38 4.37
CA ALA A 381 -23.72 40.65 3.95
C ALA A 381 -24.43 40.52 2.60
N ASP A 382 -25.57 41.18 2.44
CA ASP A 382 -26.37 41.17 1.20
C ASP A 382 -25.59 41.71 -0.02
N THR A 383 -24.54 42.50 0.23
CA THR A 383 -23.65 43.04 -0.81
C THR A 383 -22.61 42.05 -1.32
N PHE A 384 -22.40 40.92 -0.63
CA PHE A 384 -21.40 39.92 -0.99
C PHE A 384 -22.07 38.69 -1.62
N SER A 385 -21.86 38.54 -2.92
CA SER A 385 -22.45 37.46 -3.71
C SER A 385 -21.69 36.14 -3.57
N ASP A 386 -22.42 35.03 -3.71
CA ASP A 386 -21.84 33.69 -3.87
C ASP A 386 -20.93 33.57 -5.10
N VAL A 387 -21.26 34.29 -6.18
CA VAL A 387 -20.44 34.40 -7.40
C VAL A 387 -19.04 34.93 -7.09
N GLU A 388 -18.96 36.02 -6.31
CA GLU A 388 -17.67 36.61 -5.93
C GLU A 388 -16.86 35.66 -5.05
N LEU A 389 -17.51 34.98 -4.10
CA LEU A 389 -16.89 33.97 -3.25
C LEU A 389 -16.27 32.83 -4.08
N TYR A 390 -17.04 32.25 -5.02
CA TYR A 390 -16.58 31.13 -5.84
C TYR A 390 -15.45 31.53 -6.80
N ARG A 391 -15.51 32.74 -7.36
CA ARG A 391 -14.44 33.29 -8.20
C ARG A 391 -13.15 33.47 -7.41
N ASN A 392 -13.22 34.14 -6.26
CA ASN A 392 -12.04 34.44 -5.43
C ASN A 392 -11.38 33.15 -4.92
N LEU A 393 -12.19 32.16 -4.53
CA LEU A 393 -11.72 30.83 -4.13
C LEU A 393 -11.01 30.11 -5.28
N THR A 394 -11.62 30.09 -6.48
CA THR A 394 -11.05 29.42 -7.64
C THR A 394 -9.74 30.09 -8.07
N ALA A 395 -9.69 31.43 -8.05
CA ALA A 395 -8.46 32.20 -8.30
C ALA A 395 -7.36 31.90 -7.28
N HIS A 396 -7.70 31.80 -5.98
CA HIS A 396 -6.76 31.42 -4.93
C HIS A 396 -6.21 30.01 -5.15
N HIS A 397 -7.08 29.06 -5.51
CA HIS A 397 -6.67 27.68 -5.81
C HIS A 397 -5.66 27.62 -6.97
N LEU A 398 -5.94 28.33 -8.07
CA LEU A 398 -5.07 28.41 -9.25
C LEU A 398 -3.76 29.16 -8.99
N SER A 399 -3.78 30.20 -8.17
CA SER A 399 -2.58 31.01 -7.86
C SER A 399 -1.58 30.25 -6.99
N ASN A 400 -2.06 29.31 -6.16
CA ASN A 400 -1.25 28.47 -5.30
C ASN A 400 -0.87 27.13 -5.96
N ASP A 401 -0.61 27.12 -7.27
CA ASP A 401 -0.33 25.92 -8.07
C ASP A 401 1.16 25.80 -8.47
N PRO A 402 2.04 25.25 -7.62
CA PRO A 402 3.46 25.12 -7.93
C PRO A 402 3.74 24.15 -9.09
N THR A 403 2.79 23.25 -9.39
CA THR A 403 2.92 22.17 -10.38
C THR A 403 2.23 22.48 -11.71
N GLY A 404 1.28 23.42 -11.73
CA GLY A 404 0.48 23.76 -12.92
C GLY A 404 -0.69 22.79 -13.18
N TRP A 405 -1.03 21.94 -12.20
CA TRP A 405 -2.02 20.86 -12.33
C TRP A 405 -3.39 21.15 -11.71
N ARG A 406 -3.51 22.19 -10.89
CA ARG A 406 -4.78 22.58 -10.26
C ARG A 406 -5.81 23.07 -11.28
N ILE A 407 -5.36 23.62 -12.40
CA ILE A 407 -6.25 24.03 -13.51
C ILE A 407 -7.11 22.87 -14.04
N THR A 408 -6.57 21.66 -14.05
CA THR A 408 -7.32 20.48 -14.45
C THR A 408 -8.51 20.30 -13.54
N ALA A 409 -8.31 20.20 -12.22
CA ALA A 409 -9.37 20.03 -11.24
C ALA A 409 -10.45 21.12 -11.31
N VAL A 410 -10.06 22.36 -11.64
CA VAL A 410 -11.01 23.43 -11.90
C VAL A 410 -11.87 23.13 -13.12
N PHE A 411 -11.25 22.86 -14.26
CA PHE A 411 -11.99 22.61 -15.51
C PHE A 411 -12.84 21.35 -15.48
N THR A 412 -12.47 20.33 -14.70
CA THR A 412 -13.30 19.14 -14.50
C THR A 412 -14.57 19.39 -13.67
N SER A 413 -14.65 20.54 -13.00
CA SER A 413 -15.70 20.90 -12.07
C SER A 413 -16.68 21.93 -12.63
N ILE A 414 -16.48 22.38 -13.88
CA ILE A 414 -17.32 23.36 -14.57
C ILE A 414 -18.40 22.62 -15.36
N ASP A 415 -19.66 22.86 -15.00
CA ASP A 415 -20.83 22.16 -15.52
C ASP A 415 -22.05 23.09 -15.69
N HIS A 416 -21.81 24.36 -16.00
CA HIS A 416 -22.85 25.37 -16.17
C HIS A 416 -22.66 26.26 -17.40
N GLU A 417 -23.77 26.84 -17.87
CA GLU A 417 -23.81 27.95 -18.85
C GLU A 417 -24.15 29.30 -18.20
N SER A 418 -24.04 29.39 -16.87
CA SER A 418 -24.43 30.60 -16.13
C SER A 418 -23.71 31.85 -16.66
N PRO A 419 -24.43 32.88 -17.12
CA PRO A 419 -23.81 34.14 -17.56
C PRO A 419 -23.28 34.97 -16.38
N ALA A 420 -23.64 34.60 -15.15
CA ALA A 420 -23.26 35.32 -13.93
C ALA A 420 -21.87 34.93 -13.41
N LEU A 421 -21.31 33.78 -13.84
CA LEU A 421 -19.99 33.30 -13.44
C LEU A 421 -19.05 33.32 -14.65
N PRO A 422 -17.76 33.66 -14.48
CA PRO A 422 -16.77 33.45 -15.53
C PRO A 422 -16.74 31.99 -15.97
N SER A 423 -16.47 31.74 -17.26
CA SER A 423 -16.51 30.39 -17.84
C SER A 423 -15.49 29.40 -17.25
N TRP A 424 -14.54 29.88 -16.45
CA TRP A 424 -13.50 29.08 -15.79
C TRP A 424 -13.79 28.83 -14.30
N VAL A 425 -14.90 29.35 -13.73
CA VAL A 425 -15.24 29.22 -12.32
C VAL A 425 -16.39 28.22 -12.14
N PRO A 426 -16.22 27.12 -11.40
CA PRO A 426 -17.31 26.17 -11.12
C PRO A 426 -18.52 26.78 -10.40
N ASP A 427 -19.73 26.36 -10.77
CA ASP A 427 -20.98 26.78 -10.10
C ASP A 427 -21.42 25.79 -9.02
N TRP A 428 -20.88 25.93 -7.80
CA TRP A 428 -21.14 25.04 -6.67
C TRP A 428 -22.60 24.97 -6.22
N ARG A 429 -23.48 25.86 -6.69
CA ARG A 429 -24.94 25.79 -6.42
C ARG A 429 -25.61 24.61 -7.08
N LYS A 430 -25.09 24.19 -8.23
CA LYS A 430 -25.73 23.14 -9.04
C LYS A 430 -25.14 21.79 -8.68
N THR A 431 -26.02 20.79 -8.63
CA THR A 431 -25.57 19.40 -8.61
C THR A 431 -24.75 19.10 -9.85
N ARG A 432 -23.79 18.20 -9.68
CA ARG A 432 -22.88 17.85 -10.75
C ARG A 432 -23.66 17.19 -11.89
N ARG A 433 -23.67 17.77 -13.09
CA ARG A 433 -24.33 17.16 -14.26
C ARG A 433 -23.48 16.15 -14.99
N THR A 434 -22.15 16.26 -14.85
CA THR A 434 -21.17 15.43 -15.55
C THR A 434 -20.20 14.80 -14.56
N ALA A 435 -19.79 13.55 -14.76
CA ALA A 435 -18.69 12.99 -13.99
C ALA A 435 -17.39 13.81 -14.24
N SER A 436 -16.46 13.79 -13.29
CA SER A 436 -15.17 14.48 -13.44
C SER A 436 -14.48 14.13 -14.74
N LEU A 437 -14.05 15.15 -15.49
CA LEU A 437 -13.12 14.96 -16.59
C LEU A 437 -11.90 14.21 -16.06
N GLY A 438 -11.66 13.02 -16.57
CA GLY A 438 -10.40 12.34 -16.34
C GLY A 438 -10.32 11.40 -15.16
N TYR A 439 -11.42 10.92 -14.57
CA TYR A 439 -11.36 9.77 -13.66
C TYR A 439 -12.53 8.82 -13.95
N SER A 440 -12.34 7.93 -14.93
CA SER A 440 -13.39 7.03 -15.43
C SER A 440 -13.38 5.65 -14.79
N THR A 441 -12.46 5.47 -13.86
CA THR A 441 -12.08 4.17 -13.32
C THR A 441 -12.05 4.26 -11.81
N THR A 442 -12.21 3.11 -11.16
CA THR A 442 -12.19 2.96 -9.70
C THR A 442 -10.86 3.43 -9.09
N THR A 443 -9.77 3.45 -9.87
CA THR A 443 -8.44 3.96 -9.49
C THR A 443 -8.27 5.47 -9.67
N ARG A 444 -9.30 6.18 -10.15
CA ARG A 444 -9.19 7.57 -10.59
C ARG A 444 -8.05 7.71 -11.63
N ALA A 445 -8.18 7.04 -12.78
CA ALA A 445 -7.32 7.27 -13.96
C ALA A 445 -8.07 7.95 -15.13
N VAL A 446 -7.34 8.73 -15.94
CA VAL A 446 -7.87 9.43 -17.12
C VAL A 446 -8.18 8.41 -18.21
N TYR A 447 -9.41 8.47 -18.69
CA TYR A 447 -9.89 7.66 -19.80
C TYR A 447 -9.17 8.04 -21.09
N ASN A 448 -8.38 7.13 -21.66
CA ASN A 448 -7.64 7.37 -22.88
C ASN A 448 -8.25 6.61 -24.08
N ALA A 449 -9.08 7.31 -24.85
CA ALA A 449 -9.70 6.76 -26.05
C ALA A 449 -8.72 6.57 -27.23
N SER A 450 -7.54 7.21 -27.20
CA SER A 450 -6.59 7.27 -28.33
C SER A 450 -5.29 6.47 -28.13
N GLY A 451 -5.05 5.89 -26.95
CA GLY A 451 -3.77 5.26 -26.60
C GLY A 451 -2.66 6.25 -26.21
N ARG A 452 -1.45 5.75 -25.93
CA ARG A 452 -0.33 6.52 -25.33
C ARG A 452 0.15 7.66 -26.25
N PHE A 453 -0.07 8.92 -25.85
CA PHE A 453 0.60 10.09 -26.43
C PHE A 453 2.04 10.24 -25.86
N LYS A 454 3.03 10.48 -26.72
CA LYS A 454 4.48 10.53 -26.39
C LYS A 454 5.06 11.95 -26.27
N THR A 455 4.26 12.96 -25.93
CA THR A 455 4.74 14.36 -25.88
C THR A 455 4.73 14.88 -24.45
N ALA A 456 5.93 15.16 -23.91
CA ALA A 456 6.10 15.93 -22.69
C ALA A 456 5.91 17.41 -23.03
N ILE A 457 4.76 17.99 -22.65
CA ILE A 457 4.55 19.43 -22.73
C ILE A 457 5.05 20.04 -21.41
N GLY A 458 5.80 21.15 -21.51
CA GLY A 458 6.33 21.87 -20.36
C GLY A 458 5.24 22.46 -19.46
N LYS A 459 5.66 23.06 -18.34
CA LYS A 459 4.79 23.72 -17.35
C LYS A 459 3.73 24.61 -18.01
N THR A 460 2.47 24.40 -17.67
CA THR A 460 1.35 25.30 -18.01
C THR A 460 1.43 26.52 -17.09
N ASP A 461 1.67 27.70 -17.65
CA ASP A 461 1.57 28.96 -16.91
C ASP A 461 0.10 29.42 -16.90
N VAL A 462 -0.49 29.53 -15.71
CA VAL A 462 -1.85 30.00 -15.49
C VAL A 462 -1.79 31.30 -14.69
N VAL A 463 -2.37 32.37 -15.23
CA VAL A 463 -2.38 33.69 -14.58
C VAL A 463 -3.80 34.24 -14.57
N VAL A 464 -4.31 34.53 -13.38
CA VAL A 464 -5.55 35.31 -13.21
C VAL A 464 -5.18 36.79 -13.29
N ASP A 465 -5.81 37.53 -14.20
CA ASP A 465 -5.49 38.94 -14.43
C ASP A 465 -6.05 39.81 -13.29
N SER A 466 -5.17 40.41 -12.48
CA SER A 466 -5.56 41.29 -11.36
C SER A 466 -6.40 42.51 -11.76
N GLN A 467 -6.30 42.97 -13.02
CA GLN A 467 -7.09 44.11 -13.52
C GLN A 467 -8.41 43.67 -14.18
N ARG A 468 -8.51 42.39 -14.58
CA ARG A 468 -9.68 41.80 -15.22
C ARG A 468 -9.96 40.47 -14.55
N PRO A 469 -10.56 40.49 -13.34
CA PRO A 469 -10.69 39.32 -12.47
C PRO A 469 -11.57 38.21 -13.04
N ASP A 470 -12.34 38.49 -14.10
CA ASP A 470 -13.16 37.51 -14.82
C ASP A 470 -12.39 36.84 -15.99
N GLU A 471 -11.16 37.27 -16.29
CA GLU A 471 -10.33 36.70 -17.34
C GLU A 471 -9.21 35.80 -16.78
N LEU A 472 -9.15 34.57 -17.30
CA LEU A 472 -8.08 33.61 -17.05
C LEU A 472 -7.15 33.51 -18.26
N ARG A 473 -5.85 33.71 -18.07
CA ARG A 473 -4.85 33.54 -19.13
C ARG A 473 -4.08 32.23 -18.93
N VAL A 474 -4.09 31.38 -19.95
CA VAL A 474 -3.45 30.06 -19.94
C VAL A 474 -2.51 29.95 -21.13
N ARG A 475 -1.30 29.41 -20.94
CA ARG A 475 -0.33 29.17 -22.03
C ARG A 475 -0.28 27.69 -22.40
N GLY A 476 -0.42 27.37 -23.69
CA GLY A 476 -0.07 26.04 -24.23
C GLY A 476 -0.27 25.86 -25.75
N ILE A 477 -0.63 24.65 -26.20
CA ILE A 477 -0.55 24.21 -27.61
C ILE A 477 -1.94 23.85 -28.15
N SER A 478 -2.35 24.48 -29.26
CA SER A 478 -3.60 24.13 -29.97
C SER A 478 -3.37 22.93 -30.90
N VAL A 479 -4.17 21.88 -30.75
CA VAL A 479 -4.03 20.60 -31.47
C VAL A 479 -5.08 20.44 -32.58
N ASP A 480 -6.35 20.73 -32.28
CA ASP A 480 -7.50 20.64 -33.19
C ASP A 480 -8.72 21.37 -32.58
N THR A 481 -9.86 21.39 -33.27
CA THR A 481 -11.11 22.04 -32.86
C THR A 481 -12.28 21.06 -32.92
N VAL A 482 -13.06 20.92 -31.86
CA VAL A 482 -14.33 20.15 -31.87
C VAL A 482 -15.38 20.94 -32.65
N VAL A 483 -15.98 20.34 -33.68
CA VAL A 483 -16.96 21.00 -34.54
C VAL A 483 -18.39 20.52 -34.29
N ARG A 484 -18.56 19.30 -33.75
CA ARG A 484 -19.87 18.67 -33.53
C ARG A 484 -19.86 17.76 -32.31
N THR A 485 -20.98 17.65 -31.60
CA THR A 485 -21.15 16.80 -30.41
C THR A 485 -22.47 16.04 -30.43
N SER A 486 -22.52 14.86 -29.81
CA SER A 486 -23.76 14.10 -29.54
C SER A 486 -24.51 14.66 -28.33
N ASP A 487 -25.70 14.15 -28.05
CA ASP A 487 -26.38 14.34 -26.76
C ASP A 487 -25.63 13.58 -25.63
N PRO A 488 -25.80 14.01 -24.36
CA PRO A 488 -25.17 13.36 -23.20
C PRO A 488 -25.84 12.02 -22.87
N PHE A 489 -25.05 11.03 -22.44
CA PHE A 489 -25.55 9.67 -22.15
C PHE A 489 -25.85 9.46 -20.65
N ALA A 490 -27.11 9.44 -20.22
CA ALA A 490 -27.45 9.35 -18.78
C ALA A 490 -27.25 7.96 -18.14
N ALA A 491 -27.50 6.88 -18.88
CA ALA A 491 -27.27 5.50 -18.45
C ALA A 491 -27.05 4.59 -19.67
N CYS A 492 -26.08 3.68 -19.59
CA CYS A 492 -25.79 2.74 -20.66
C CYS A 492 -25.97 1.30 -20.19
N HIS A 493 -27.06 0.68 -20.63
CA HIS A 493 -27.33 -0.74 -20.44
C HIS A 493 -27.25 -1.45 -21.80
N LEU A 494 -26.66 -2.65 -21.79
CA LEU A 494 -26.64 -3.52 -22.95
C LEU A 494 -27.54 -4.71 -22.67
N THR A 495 -28.30 -5.13 -23.67
CA THR A 495 -29.23 -6.24 -23.56
C THR A 495 -29.21 -7.08 -24.82
N TYR A 496 -29.26 -8.40 -24.65
CA TYR A 496 -29.30 -9.38 -25.75
C TYR A 496 -30.70 -9.97 -25.99
N THR A 497 -31.68 -9.74 -25.08
CA THR A 497 -33.04 -10.30 -25.17
C THR A 497 -33.90 -9.61 -26.21
N ASN A 498 -33.90 -8.27 -26.25
CA ASN A 498 -34.53 -7.49 -27.32
C ASN A 498 -33.62 -6.32 -27.75
N PRO A 499 -32.51 -6.61 -28.46
CA PRO A 499 -31.46 -5.62 -28.74
C PRO A 499 -31.91 -4.40 -29.53
N ALA A 500 -32.94 -4.53 -30.37
CA ALA A 500 -33.44 -3.44 -31.21
C ALA A 500 -34.24 -2.40 -30.42
N VAL A 501 -34.89 -2.80 -29.32
CA VAL A 501 -35.73 -1.93 -28.48
C VAL A 501 -34.99 -1.49 -27.22
N ASP A 502 -34.20 -2.38 -26.63
CA ASP A 502 -33.61 -2.17 -25.30
C ASP A 502 -32.26 -1.44 -25.37
N ASN A 503 -31.53 -1.51 -26.50
CA ASN A 503 -30.24 -0.82 -26.68
C ASN A 503 -30.38 0.57 -27.34
N LYS A 504 -31.36 1.39 -26.93
CA LYS A 504 -31.62 2.72 -27.55
C LYS A 504 -30.41 3.65 -27.53
N THR A 505 -29.62 3.62 -26.46
CA THR A 505 -28.41 4.44 -26.30
C THR A 505 -27.38 4.12 -27.40
N LEU A 506 -27.25 2.86 -27.78
CA LEU A 506 -26.33 2.41 -28.83
C LEU A 506 -26.78 2.88 -30.23
N LEU A 507 -28.09 2.97 -30.47
CA LEU A 507 -28.65 3.49 -31.73
C LEU A 507 -28.31 4.99 -31.94
N GLY A 508 -28.40 5.79 -30.87
CA GLY A 508 -28.03 7.21 -30.91
C GLY A 508 -26.54 7.41 -31.21
N LEU A 509 -25.69 6.62 -30.55
CA LEU A 509 -24.24 6.58 -30.78
C LEU A 509 -23.88 6.20 -32.23
N PHE A 510 -24.51 5.15 -32.75
CA PHE A 510 -24.34 4.70 -34.12
C PHE A 510 -24.72 5.78 -35.14
N GLY A 511 -25.88 6.44 -34.94
CA GLY A 511 -26.35 7.51 -35.82
C GLY A 511 -25.39 8.71 -35.87
N PHE A 512 -24.69 9.00 -34.77
CA PHE A 512 -23.67 10.03 -34.71
C PHE A 512 -22.39 9.62 -35.47
N VAL A 513 -21.87 8.42 -35.21
CA VAL A 513 -20.59 7.95 -35.78
C VAL A 513 -20.68 7.63 -37.28
N ARG A 514 -21.82 7.17 -37.78
CA ARG A 514 -22.01 6.87 -39.22
C ARG A 514 -21.78 8.07 -40.15
N GLN A 515 -21.75 9.27 -39.59
CA GLN A 515 -21.48 10.50 -40.32
C GLN A 515 -19.99 10.63 -40.69
N LEU A 516 -19.12 9.82 -40.07
CA LEU A 516 -17.73 9.62 -40.47
C LEU A 516 -17.69 8.50 -41.52
N GLN A 517 -17.45 8.86 -42.80
CA GLN A 517 -17.28 7.87 -43.86
C GLN A 517 -15.86 7.30 -43.89
N ASP A 518 -14.87 8.15 -43.69
CA ASP A 518 -13.45 7.79 -43.63
C ASP A 518 -12.85 8.30 -42.30
N TYR A 519 -12.08 7.46 -41.61
CA TYR A 519 -11.42 7.83 -40.35
C TYR A 519 -9.94 8.20 -40.62
N PRO A 520 -9.45 9.34 -40.11
CA PRO A 520 -8.04 9.73 -40.31
C PRO A 520 -7.10 8.82 -39.52
N GLY A 521 -6.28 8.00 -40.21
CA GLY A 521 -5.28 7.13 -39.58
C GLY A 521 -5.19 5.73 -40.20
N GLN A 522 -4.56 4.78 -39.50
CA GLN A 522 -4.53 3.35 -39.87
C GLN A 522 -5.73 2.55 -39.32
N ASP A 523 -6.59 3.18 -38.50
CA ASP A 523 -7.73 2.52 -37.85
C ASP A 523 -9.05 2.72 -38.62
N THR A 524 -9.98 1.76 -38.48
CA THR A 524 -11.33 1.84 -39.08
C THR A 524 -12.28 2.65 -38.21
N VAL A 525 -13.37 3.17 -38.80
CA VAL A 525 -14.46 3.85 -38.06
C VAL A 525 -15.01 2.96 -36.95
N PHE A 526 -15.18 1.66 -37.23
CA PHE A 526 -15.60 0.68 -36.22
C PHE A 526 -14.59 0.53 -35.08
N SER A 527 -13.29 0.44 -35.38
CA SER A 527 -12.25 0.31 -34.35
C SER A 527 -12.19 1.54 -33.44
N ALA A 528 -12.27 2.74 -34.02
CA ALA A 528 -12.31 4.00 -33.26
C ALA A 528 -13.57 4.10 -32.38
N PHE A 529 -14.73 3.74 -32.92
CA PHE A 529 -15.99 3.70 -32.17
C PHE A 529 -15.92 2.72 -31.01
N TRP A 530 -15.45 1.51 -31.29
CA TRP A 530 -15.27 0.45 -30.30
C TRP A 530 -14.32 0.88 -29.17
N HIS A 531 -13.13 1.37 -29.49
CA HIS A 531 -12.16 1.82 -28.48
C HIS A 531 -12.71 2.97 -27.61
N ALA A 532 -13.48 3.88 -28.20
CA ALA A 532 -14.15 4.94 -27.45
C ALA A 532 -15.21 4.41 -26.47
N LEU A 533 -15.79 3.23 -26.69
CA LEU A 533 -16.83 2.70 -25.80
C LEU A 533 -16.27 1.87 -24.63
N VAL A 534 -15.03 1.40 -24.68
CA VAL A 534 -14.55 0.40 -23.70
C VAL A 534 -13.08 0.53 -23.26
N ALA A 535 -12.39 1.61 -23.64
CA ALA A 535 -11.06 1.90 -23.11
C ALA A 535 -11.09 1.97 -21.56
N GLY A 536 -9.98 1.62 -20.89
CA GLY A 536 -9.90 1.70 -19.42
C GLY A 536 -10.71 0.65 -18.62
N LYS A 537 -11.09 -0.47 -19.24
CA LYS A 537 -11.81 -1.60 -18.61
C LYS A 537 -11.11 -2.20 -17.37
N ASP A 538 -9.78 -2.12 -17.33
CA ASP A 538 -8.89 -2.62 -16.29
C ASP A 538 -8.68 -1.59 -15.18
N GLU A 539 -9.45 -0.51 -15.25
CA GLU A 539 -9.37 0.61 -14.33
C GLU A 539 -8.11 1.45 -14.48
N SER A 540 -7.16 1.11 -15.37
CA SER A 540 -5.95 1.91 -15.57
C SER A 540 -6.16 3.14 -16.45
N GLY A 541 -7.31 3.22 -17.14
CA GLY A 541 -7.61 4.25 -18.14
C GLY A 541 -6.76 4.13 -19.42
N MET A 542 -5.82 3.18 -19.49
CA MET A 542 -4.78 3.10 -20.52
C MET A 542 -4.70 1.79 -21.30
N ALA A 543 -5.27 0.69 -20.81
CA ALA A 543 -5.20 -0.59 -21.53
C ALA A 543 -6.15 -0.66 -22.73
N LYS A 544 -5.69 -1.34 -23.79
CA LYS A 544 -6.49 -1.65 -24.98
C LYS A 544 -7.52 -2.73 -24.66
N ALA A 545 -8.75 -2.58 -25.16
CA ALA A 545 -9.78 -3.58 -24.95
C ALA A 545 -9.49 -4.89 -25.73
N PRO A 546 -9.86 -6.08 -25.23
CA PRO A 546 -9.57 -7.35 -25.87
C PRO A 546 -10.40 -7.53 -27.14
N SER A 547 -9.87 -8.26 -28.10
CA SER A 547 -10.57 -8.58 -29.36
C SER A 547 -11.85 -9.40 -29.18
N SER A 548 -12.00 -10.14 -28.08
CA SER A 548 -13.24 -10.85 -27.76
C SER A 548 -14.43 -9.93 -27.51
N TYR A 549 -14.18 -8.69 -27.10
CA TYR A 549 -15.24 -7.75 -26.88
C TYR A 549 -15.71 -7.11 -28.20
N GLU A 550 -14.78 -6.85 -29.12
CA GLU A 550 -15.08 -6.39 -30.48
C GLU A 550 -16.04 -7.37 -31.18
N GLU A 551 -15.83 -8.69 -30.98
CA GLU A 551 -16.73 -9.74 -31.47
C GLU A 551 -18.15 -9.57 -30.91
N ILE A 552 -18.30 -9.38 -29.59
CA ILE A 552 -19.61 -9.24 -28.94
C ILE A 552 -20.28 -7.92 -29.34
N ILE A 553 -19.56 -6.81 -29.38
CA ILE A 553 -20.11 -5.52 -29.85
C ILE A 553 -20.53 -5.59 -31.31
N SER A 554 -19.76 -6.25 -32.18
CA SER A 554 -20.18 -6.48 -33.57
C SER A 554 -21.51 -7.24 -33.62
N LEU A 555 -21.67 -8.29 -32.81
CA LEU A 555 -22.92 -9.07 -32.76
C LEU A 555 -24.10 -8.25 -32.23
N LEU A 556 -23.89 -7.51 -31.14
CA LEU A 556 -24.91 -6.68 -30.52
C LEU A 556 -25.31 -5.51 -31.43
N LEU A 557 -24.35 -4.88 -32.10
CA LEU A 557 -24.60 -3.77 -33.01
C LEU A 557 -25.45 -4.22 -34.20
N ASP A 558 -25.12 -5.36 -34.83
CA ASP A 558 -25.90 -5.90 -35.94
C ASP A 558 -27.30 -6.36 -35.50
N ALA A 559 -27.41 -6.93 -34.30
CA ALA A 559 -28.70 -7.30 -33.73
C ALA A 559 -29.56 -6.06 -33.38
N THR A 560 -28.93 -4.99 -32.90
CA THR A 560 -29.60 -3.74 -32.54
C THR A 560 -30.04 -2.96 -33.78
N THR A 561 -29.26 -2.93 -34.85
CA THR A 561 -29.59 -2.19 -36.08
C THR A 561 -30.35 -3.01 -37.12
N GLY A 562 -30.25 -4.34 -37.07
CA GLY A 562 -30.76 -5.24 -38.11
C GLY A 562 -29.92 -5.28 -39.40
N LEU A 563 -28.73 -4.66 -39.43
CA LEU A 563 -27.83 -4.59 -40.58
C LEU A 563 -26.54 -5.40 -40.33
N SER A 564 -25.94 -5.99 -41.37
CA SER A 564 -24.73 -6.81 -41.26
C SER A 564 -23.86 -6.68 -42.52
N PRO A 565 -22.66 -6.05 -42.45
CA PRO A 565 -22.09 -5.29 -41.33
C PRO A 565 -22.77 -3.93 -41.10
N SER A 566 -22.92 -3.52 -39.84
CA SER A 566 -23.52 -2.23 -39.44
C SER A 566 -22.61 -1.02 -39.67
N LEU A 567 -21.29 -1.13 -39.49
CA LEU A 567 -20.32 -0.04 -39.61
C LEU A 567 -19.20 -0.31 -40.64
N PRO A 568 -18.65 0.73 -41.31
CA PRO A 568 -17.48 0.58 -42.18
C PRO A 568 -16.28 0.00 -41.43
N GLY A 569 -15.67 -1.05 -42.00
CA GLY A 569 -14.53 -1.73 -41.41
C GLY A 569 -14.85 -2.68 -40.26
N GLN A 570 -16.13 -2.96 -39.99
CA GLN A 570 -16.57 -3.98 -39.04
C GLN A 570 -16.23 -5.39 -39.58
N THR A 571 -15.60 -6.22 -38.77
CA THR A 571 -15.20 -7.58 -39.16
C THR A 571 -15.78 -8.65 -38.24
N TYR A 572 -16.22 -9.77 -38.83
CA TYR A 572 -16.67 -10.92 -38.04
C TYR A 572 -15.51 -11.81 -37.63
N SER A 573 -15.51 -12.26 -36.37
CA SER A 573 -14.55 -13.24 -35.88
C SER A 573 -14.68 -14.60 -36.61
N VAL A 574 -13.65 -15.44 -36.52
CA VAL A 574 -13.72 -16.83 -37.02
C VAL A 574 -14.87 -17.62 -36.38
N ARG A 575 -15.25 -17.30 -35.15
CA ARG A 575 -16.32 -17.98 -34.40
C ARG A 575 -17.72 -17.54 -34.86
N GLN A 576 -17.91 -16.27 -35.19
CA GLN A 576 -19.16 -15.75 -35.78
C GLN A 576 -19.42 -16.26 -37.20
N ARG A 577 -18.35 -16.57 -37.94
CA ARG A 577 -18.42 -17.13 -39.31
C ARG A 577 -18.69 -18.64 -39.34
N ARG A 578 -18.75 -19.33 -38.20
CA ARG A 578 -19.05 -20.77 -38.16
C ARG A 578 -20.51 -21.06 -38.57
N PRO A 579 -20.80 -22.25 -39.13
CA PRO A 579 -22.18 -22.67 -39.38
C PRO A 579 -23.00 -22.72 -38.07
N VAL A 580 -24.28 -22.37 -38.18
CA VAL A 580 -25.27 -22.44 -37.07
C VAL A 580 -25.21 -23.82 -36.41
N GLY A 581 -25.22 -23.85 -35.07
CA GLY A 581 -25.13 -25.09 -34.30
C GLY A 581 -23.72 -25.70 -34.14
N LYS A 582 -22.69 -25.22 -34.86
CA LYS A 582 -21.28 -25.68 -34.73
C LYS A 582 -20.42 -24.77 -33.85
N GLY A 583 -20.99 -24.29 -32.74
CA GLY A 583 -20.30 -23.38 -31.81
C GLY A 583 -20.17 -21.94 -32.33
N ARG A 584 -21.07 -21.53 -33.22
CA ARG A 584 -21.28 -20.12 -33.64
C ARG A 584 -21.68 -19.27 -32.42
N LEU A 585 -21.20 -18.04 -32.35
CA LEU A 585 -21.64 -17.08 -31.32
C LEU A 585 -22.97 -16.46 -31.75
N GLU A 586 -24.00 -16.60 -30.92
CA GLU A 586 -25.39 -16.19 -31.16
C GLU A 586 -25.96 -15.52 -29.90
N LEU A 587 -26.95 -14.62 -30.06
CA LEU A 587 -27.54 -13.86 -28.94
C LEU A 587 -28.08 -14.74 -27.82
N GLU A 588 -28.79 -15.82 -28.18
CA GLU A 588 -29.41 -16.76 -27.23
C GLU A 588 -28.38 -17.43 -26.31
N ASN A 589 -27.11 -17.51 -26.74
CA ASN A 589 -26.03 -18.18 -26.04
C ASN A 589 -25.10 -17.22 -25.28
N LEU A 590 -25.38 -15.91 -25.30
CA LEU A 590 -24.60 -14.93 -24.55
C LEU A 590 -24.74 -15.14 -23.04
N ALA A 591 -25.90 -15.58 -22.53
CA ALA A 591 -26.17 -15.68 -21.09
C ALA A 591 -25.50 -16.86 -20.37
N SER A 592 -25.30 -18.00 -21.06
CA SER A 592 -25.13 -19.31 -20.42
C SER A 592 -23.72 -19.89 -20.48
N ARG A 593 -22.76 -19.17 -21.07
CA ARG A 593 -21.39 -19.64 -21.34
C ARG A 593 -20.35 -18.57 -20.95
N THR A 594 -19.05 -18.85 -21.17
CA THR A 594 -17.94 -17.88 -21.01
C THR A 594 -18.21 -16.48 -21.61
N PRO A 595 -18.90 -16.34 -22.76
CA PRO A 595 -19.33 -15.04 -23.30
C PRO A 595 -20.24 -14.22 -22.38
N GLY A 596 -20.96 -14.82 -21.43
CA GLY A 596 -21.82 -14.10 -20.49
C GLY A 596 -21.03 -13.25 -19.51
N LYS A 597 -19.89 -13.78 -19.03
CA LYS A 597 -18.95 -12.99 -18.25
C LYS A 597 -18.35 -11.84 -19.09
N THR A 598 -17.96 -12.13 -20.32
CA THR A 598 -17.43 -11.11 -21.25
C THR A 598 -18.47 -10.03 -21.57
N PHE A 599 -19.74 -10.39 -21.74
CA PHE A 599 -20.84 -9.46 -21.94
C PHE A 599 -21.04 -8.53 -20.73
N GLN A 600 -21.05 -9.08 -19.52
CA GLN A 600 -21.12 -8.28 -18.28
C GLN A 600 -19.94 -7.32 -18.13
N GLU A 601 -18.73 -7.75 -18.51
CA GLU A 601 -17.55 -6.89 -18.50
C GLU A 601 -17.66 -5.74 -19.53
N ILE A 602 -18.21 -6.01 -20.72
CA ILE A 602 -18.45 -4.98 -21.76
C ILE A 602 -19.51 -3.98 -21.30
N GLU A 603 -20.62 -4.46 -20.73
CA GLU A 603 -21.67 -3.60 -20.20
C GLU A 603 -21.10 -2.67 -19.11
N THR A 604 -20.31 -3.21 -18.19
CA THR A 604 -19.65 -2.45 -17.14
C THR A 604 -18.65 -1.44 -17.71
N ALA A 605 -17.81 -1.83 -18.68
CA ALA A 605 -16.84 -0.96 -19.32
C ALA A 605 -17.52 0.18 -20.09
N MET A 606 -18.62 -0.11 -20.79
CA MET A 606 -19.39 0.87 -21.56
C MET A 606 -20.09 1.86 -20.63
N ALA A 607 -20.76 1.37 -19.59
CA ALA A 607 -21.34 2.23 -18.57
C ALA A 607 -20.28 3.19 -17.98
N ARG A 608 -19.08 2.71 -17.65
CA ARG A 608 -17.98 3.57 -17.16
C ARG A 608 -17.49 4.58 -18.21
N ALA A 609 -17.43 4.19 -19.48
CA ALA A 609 -16.87 4.98 -20.57
C ALA A 609 -17.75 6.14 -21.00
N VAL A 610 -19.07 5.93 -21.13
CA VAL A 610 -19.98 6.90 -21.75
C VAL A 610 -20.92 7.60 -20.79
N THR A 611 -21.15 7.07 -19.58
CA THR A 611 -22.11 7.68 -18.65
C THR A 611 -21.73 9.13 -18.33
N ASN A 612 -22.69 10.03 -18.53
CA ASN A 612 -22.61 11.47 -18.40
C ASN A 612 -21.53 12.15 -19.27
N ARG A 613 -21.27 11.62 -20.48
CA ARG A 613 -20.36 12.20 -21.50
C ARG A 613 -21.05 12.40 -22.83
N ARG A 614 -20.41 13.11 -23.77
CA ARG A 614 -20.80 13.22 -25.19
C ARG A 614 -19.69 12.64 -26.07
N LEU A 615 -20.03 12.20 -27.28
CA LEU A 615 -19.05 12.01 -28.35
C LEU A 615 -18.93 13.30 -29.15
N GLY A 616 -17.72 13.63 -29.59
CA GLY A 616 -17.44 14.76 -30.47
C GLY A 616 -16.65 14.36 -31.70
N ILE A 617 -16.82 15.16 -32.75
CA ILE A 617 -16.06 15.07 -33.99
C ILE A 617 -15.26 16.36 -34.15
N THR A 618 -13.96 16.23 -34.41
CA THR A 618 -13.07 17.39 -34.62
C THR A 618 -13.09 17.88 -36.07
N SER A 619 -12.52 19.05 -36.32
CA SER A 619 -12.40 19.66 -37.65
C SER A 619 -11.59 18.79 -38.61
N LYS A 620 -10.66 17.97 -38.08
CA LYS A 620 -9.89 16.98 -38.83
C LYS A 620 -10.60 15.62 -38.97
N GLY A 621 -11.83 15.47 -38.47
CA GLY A 621 -12.63 14.24 -38.60
C GLY A 621 -12.31 13.14 -37.58
N VAL A 622 -11.69 13.47 -36.45
CA VAL A 622 -11.33 12.50 -35.39
C VAL A 622 -12.47 12.38 -34.37
N LEU A 623 -12.73 11.17 -33.89
CA LEU A 623 -13.71 10.92 -32.83
C LEU A 623 -13.06 11.13 -31.46
N CYS A 624 -13.74 11.84 -30.57
CA CYS A 624 -13.28 12.09 -29.21
C CYS A 624 -14.43 12.03 -28.21
N HIS A 625 -14.12 11.84 -26.93
CA HIS A 625 -15.08 12.11 -25.87
C HIS A 625 -15.04 13.59 -25.54
N VAL A 626 -16.20 14.22 -25.60
CA VAL A 626 -16.40 15.61 -25.24
C VAL A 626 -17.22 15.63 -23.98
N VAL A 627 -16.74 16.37 -22.98
CA VAL A 627 -17.57 16.69 -21.83
C VAL A 627 -18.45 17.85 -22.24
N ASP A 628 -19.73 17.76 -21.89
CA ASP A 628 -20.75 18.72 -22.29
C ASP A 628 -20.29 20.16 -22.04
N PRO A 629 -20.05 20.96 -23.10
CA PRO A 629 -19.58 22.30 -22.95
C PRO A 629 -20.76 23.25 -23.09
N ALA A 630 -20.96 24.08 -22.08
CA ALA A 630 -21.27 25.47 -22.39
C ALA A 630 -20.01 26.11 -23.04
N SER A 631 -19.72 25.69 -24.28
CA SER A 631 -18.71 26.17 -25.25
C SER A 631 -17.27 26.49 -24.76
N VAL A 632 -16.41 25.47 -24.80
CA VAL A 632 -15.06 25.37 -25.42
C VAL A 632 -14.31 26.67 -25.78
N TYR A 633 -13.13 26.86 -25.15
CA TYR A 633 -11.90 27.22 -25.87
C TYR A 633 -10.72 26.34 -25.40
N ASP A 634 -10.11 25.69 -26.39
CA ASP A 634 -8.85 24.96 -26.43
C ASP A 634 -8.64 23.66 -25.62
N LEU A 635 -8.38 22.61 -26.41
CA LEU A 635 -7.89 21.28 -26.03
C LEU A 635 -6.57 21.39 -25.25
N PHE A 636 -6.54 20.78 -24.06
CA PHE A 636 -5.31 20.29 -23.45
C PHE A 636 -5.43 18.80 -23.13
N ALA A 637 -4.68 18.01 -23.90
CA ALA A 637 -4.32 16.66 -23.52
C ALA A 637 -3.06 16.72 -22.63
N LEU A 638 -3.18 16.26 -21.40
CA LEU A 638 -2.07 15.92 -20.50
C LEU A 638 -2.41 14.65 -19.73
N PRO A 639 -1.41 13.83 -19.36
CA PRO A 639 -1.62 12.43 -18.98
C PRO A 639 -2.14 12.26 -17.54
N ALA A 640 -2.95 11.22 -17.34
CA ALA A 640 -3.12 10.55 -16.04
C ALA A 640 -1.82 9.88 -15.59
N SER A 641 -1.58 9.68 -14.30
CA SER A 641 -2.25 10.17 -13.10
C SER A 641 -1.31 9.89 -11.93
N SER A 642 -1.61 10.56 -10.82
CA SER A 642 -1.54 10.04 -9.46
C SER A 642 -0.57 8.90 -9.22
N SER A 643 0.63 9.30 -8.92
CA SER A 643 1.35 8.61 -7.88
C SER A 643 1.11 9.37 -6.57
N SER A 644 0.43 8.72 -5.61
CA SER A 644 0.55 9.02 -4.17
C SER A 644 1.99 9.42 -3.87
N PRO A 645 2.27 10.35 -2.93
CA PRO A 645 3.54 11.07 -2.84
C PRO A 645 4.69 10.11 -3.12
N VAL A 646 5.26 10.19 -4.32
CA VAL A 646 6.23 9.19 -4.76
C VAL A 646 7.46 9.45 -3.95
N MET A 647 7.64 8.62 -2.92
CA MET A 647 8.98 8.17 -2.66
C MET A 647 9.49 7.57 -3.96
N TYR A 648 10.39 8.28 -4.63
CA TYR A 648 11.06 7.87 -5.87
C TYR A 648 11.36 6.38 -5.83
N CYS A 649 10.67 5.57 -6.63
CA CYS A 649 10.91 4.12 -6.67
C CYS A 649 11.99 3.81 -7.70
N ILE A 650 13.04 3.12 -7.29
CA ILE A 650 14.19 2.78 -8.13
C ILE A 650 13.88 1.44 -8.82
N TYR A 651 13.85 1.41 -10.15
CA TYR A 651 13.61 0.18 -10.92
C TYR A 651 14.84 -0.37 -11.64
N ASN A 652 16.00 0.29 -11.54
CA ASN A 652 17.23 -0.23 -12.11
C ASN A 652 17.70 -1.45 -11.30
N ILE A 653 17.67 -2.65 -11.91
CA ILE A 653 18.00 -3.91 -11.23
C ILE A 653 19.40 -3.92 -10.62
N TYR A 654 20.37 -3.22 -11.21
CA TYR A 654 21.73 -3.12 -10.65
C TYR A 654 21.81 -2.16 -9.47
N ALA A 655 21.01 -1.08 -9.47
CA ALA A 655 20.88 -0.21 -8.29
C ALA A 655 20.14 -0.95 -7.16
N LEU A 656 19.08 -1.69 -7.50
CA LEU A 656 18.37 -2.56 -6.56
C LEU A 656 19.30 -3.63 -5.99
N ALA A 657 20.15 -4.25 -6.82
CA ALA A 657 21.17 -5.17 -6.36
C ALA A 657 22.21 -4.47 -5.48
N ALA A 658 22.75 -3.31 -5.88
CA ALA A 658 23.81 -2.62 -5.14
C ALA A 658 23.39 -2.20 -3.73
N PHE A 659 22.21 -1.60 -3.55
CA PHE A 659 21.73 -1.21 -2.21
C PHE A 659 20.99 -2.35 -1.50
N GLY A 660 20.23 -3.19 -2.21
CA GLY A 660 19.52 -4.33 -1.60
C GLY A 660 20.46 -5.40 -1.07
N THR A 661 21.64 -5.57 -1.69
CA THR A 661 22.67 -6.48 -1.19
C THR A 661 23.49 -5.92 -0.04
N ILE A 662 23.25 -4.68 0.42
CA ILE A 662 23.86 -4.18 1.67
C ILE A 662 23.50 -5.11 2.84
N GLY A 663 22.34 -5.78 2.81
CA GLY A 663 22.02 -6.82 3.80
C GLY A 663 23.02 -7.99 3.83
N GLY A 664 23.66 -8.31 2.70
CA GLY A 664 24.80 -9.22 2.62
C GLY A 664 26.11 -8.57 3.12
N MET A 665 26.33 -7.28 2.84
CA MET A 665 27.45 -6.54 3.43
C MET A 665 27.43 -6.57 4.96
N LEU A 666 26.25 -6.47 5.59
CA LEU A 666 26.11 -6.58 7.05
C LEU A 666 26.66 -7.92 7.57
N PHE A 667 26.33 -9.02 6.88
CA PHE A 667 26.90 -10.33 7.18
C PHE A 667 28.44 -10.32 7.09
N GLY A 668 29.01 -9.73 6.02
CA GLY A 668 30.46 -9.61 5.86
C GLY A 668 31.16 -8.76 6.93
N PHE A 669 30.52 -7.66 7.32
CA PHE A 669 31.00 -6.80 8.41
C PHE A 669 31.15 -7.61 9.70
N ASP A 670 30.12 -8.35 10.12
CA ASP A 670 30.26 -9.12 11.37
C ASP A 670 31.25 -10.27 11.26
N ILE A 671 31.32 -10.99 10.12
CA ILE A 671 32.32 -12.07 9.91
C ILE A 671 33.73 -11.55 10.22
N SER A 672 34.10 -10.45 9.58
CA SER A 672 35.44 -9.89 9.71
C SER A 672 35.63 -9.11 11.01
N SER A 673 34.53 -8.71 11.66
CA SER A 673 34.56 -7.95 12.90
C SER A 673 35.35 -8.63 14.00
N MET A 674 35.41 -9.97 14.07
CA MET A 674 36.20 -10.69 15.09
C MET A 674 37.62 -11.03 14.63
N SER A 675 37.83 -11.21 13.32
CA SER A 675 39.08 -11.73 12.75
C SER A 675 40.31 -10.87 13.07
N ALA A 676 40.17 -9.55 13.17
CA ALA A 676 41.24 -8.63 13.56
C ALA A 676 41.48 -8.60 15.07
N TRP A 677 40.43 -8.70 15.90
CA TRP A 677 40.54 -8.57 17.36
C TRP A 677 41.08 -9.82 18.06
N ILE A 678 40.87 -11.01 17.49
CA ILE A 678 41.38 -12.27 18.04
C ILE A 678 42.91 -12.21 18.24
N GLY A 679 43.61 -11.48 17.37
CA GLY A 679 45.06 -11.27 17.46
C GLY A 679 45.49 -10.00 18.20
N ALA A 680 44.57 -9.12 18.61
CA ALA A 680 44.88 -7.80 19.14
C ALA A 680 44.97 -7.79 20.68
N ASP A 681 46.05 -7.20 21.22
CA ASP A 681 46.31 -7.18 22.67
C ASP A 681 45.25 -6.37 23.44
N SER A 682 44.81 -5.22 22.89
CA SER A 682 43.76 -4.38 23.49
C SER A 682 42.43 -5.10 23.71
N TYR A 683 42.11 -6.11 22.89
CA TYR A 683 40.93 -6.96 23.04
C TYR A 683 41.19 -8.07 24.09
N LYS A 684 42.33 -8.75 24.00
CA LYS A 684 42.70 -9.84 24.91
C LYS A 684 42.77 -9.35 26.35
N GLU A 685 43.46 -8.24 26.60
CA GLU A 685 43.60 -7.67 27.95
C GLU A 685 42.25 -7.24 28.53
N TYR A 686 41.42 -6.56 27.73
CA TYR A 686 40.13 -6.05 28.20
C TYR A 686 39.15 -7.15 28.61
N PHE A 687 39.12 -8.27 27.87
CA PHE A 687 38.25 -9.41 28.15
C PHE A 687 38.94 -10.51 28.98
N GLY A 688 40.15 -10.26 29.51
CA GLY A 688 40.82 -11.15 30.44
C GLY A 688 41.37 -12.44 29.81
N PHE A 689 41.96 -12.34 28.61
CA PHE A 689 42.57 -13.45 27.85
C PHE A 689 41.63 -14.66 27.71
N PRO A 690 40.56 -14.53 26.90
CA PRO A 690 39.56 -15.57 26.78
C PRO A 690 40.16 -16.91 26.31
N SER A 691 39.84 -18.00 27.02
CA SER A 691 40.26 -19.36 26.64
C SER A 691 39.69 -19.78 25.28
N SER A 692 40.27 -20.80 24.63
CA SER A 692 39.79 -21.32 23.34
C SER A 692 38.28 -21.57 23.31
N THR A 693 37.72 -22.17 24.36
CA THR A 693 36.28 -22.43 24.48
C THR A 693 35.47 -21.13 24.59
N LEU A 694 35.92 -20.17 25.40
CA LEU A 694 35.23 -18.89 25.56
C LEU A 694 35.28 -18.06 24.28
N GLN A 695 36.44 -17.99 23.63
CA GLN A 695 36.63 -17.30 22.36
C GLN A 695 35.80 -17.95 21.23
N GLY A 696 35.74 -19.29 21.21
CA GLY A 696 34.83 -20.05 20.34
C GLY A 696 33.36 -19.67 20.60
N GLY A 697 32.94 -19.58 21.86
CA GLY A 697 31.59 -19.15 22.25
C GLY A 697 31.25 -17.71 21.85
N ILE A 698 32.17 -16.76 22.04
CA ILE A 698 31.99 -15.36 21.59
C ILE A 698 31.79 -15.31 20.08
N THR A 699 32.62 -16.03 19.33
CA THR A 699 32.54 -16.07 17.85
C THR A 699 31.23 -16.71 17.40
N ALA A 700 30.85 -17.84 18.02
CA ALA A 700 29.65 -18.63 17.71
C ALA A 700 28.32 -17.94 18.07
N SER A 701 28.31 -17.02 19.04
CA SER A 701 27.08 -16.35 19.51
C SER A 701 26.30 -15.63 18.39
N MET A 702 27.00 -15.03 17.41
CA MET A 702 26.36 -14.42 16.24
C MET A 702 25.67 -15.45 15.35
N SER A 703 26.32 -16.60 15.09
CA SER A 703 25.74 -17.68 14.30
C SER A 703 24.50 -18.26 15.00
N GLY A 704 24.49 -18.27 16.33
CA GLY A 704 23.31 -18.65 17.13
C GLY A 704 22.13 -17.71 16.94
N GLY A 705 22.35 -16.39 16.98
CA GLY A 705 21.34 -15.41 16.62
C GLY A 705 20.87 -15.55 15.17
N SER A 706 21.80 -15.77 14.24
CA SER A 706 21.51 -15.92 12.81
C SER A 706 20.70 -17.16 12.48
N LEU A 707 20.92 -18.26 13.21
CA LEU A 707 20.10 -19.46 13.12
C LEU A 707 18.62 -19.15 13.44
N VAL A 708 18.38 -18.47 14.56
CA VAL A 708 17.02 -18.09 14.98
C VAL A 708 16.42 -17.09 13.99
N GLY A 709 17.18 -16.07 13.59
CA GLY A 709 16.74 -15.07 12.62
C GLY A 709 16.31 -15.70 11.29
N ALA A 710 17.09 -16.65 10.78
CA ALA A 710 16.79 -17.34 9.51
C ALA A 710 15.52 -18.21 9.58
N LEU A 711 15.25 -18.85 10.72
CA LEU A 711 14.03 -19.65 10.91
C LEU A 711 12.76 -18.78 10.92
N VAL A 712 12.83 -17.59 11.50
CA VAL A 712 11.69 -16.67 11.60
C VAL A 712 11.52 -15.82 10.33
N ALA A 713 12.59 -15.64 9.55
CA ALA A 713 12.63 -14.77 8.37
C ALA A 713 11.53 -15.07 7.33
N GLY A 714 11.26 -16.35 7.07
CA GLY A 714 10.23 -16.75 6.10
C GLY A 714 8.82 -16.28 6.49
N PHE A 715 8.46 -16.42 7.76
CA PHE A 715 7.15 -16.00 8.27
C PHE A 715 6.98 -14.48 8.20
N ILE A 716 8.02 -13.74 8.56
CA ILE A 716 8.01 -12.27 8.49
C ILE A 716 7.84 -11.83 7.04
N ALA A 717 8.56 -12.45 6.10
CA ALA A 717 8.53 -12.08 4.69
C ALA A 717 7.20 -12.45 4.00
N ASP A 718 6.57 -13.56 4.38
CA ASP A 718 5.27 -13.95 3.82
C ASP A 718 4.13 -13.07 4.36
N TRP A 719 4.23 -12.60 5.61
CA TRP A 719 3.26 -11.70 6.22
C TRP A 719 3.42 -10.24 5.76
N TRP A 720 4.63 -9.66 5.89
CA TRP A 720 4.89 -8.23 5.71
C TRP A 720 5.58 -7.86 4.38
N GLY A 721 5.87 -8.85 3.54
CA GLY A 721 6.60 -8.66 2.28
C GLY A 721 8.12 -8.72 2.45
N ARG A 722 8.83 -8.85 1.33
CA ARG A 722 10.27 -9.14 1.32
C ARG A 722 11.02 -7.86 1.66
N ARG A 723 10.55 -6.72 1.15
CA ARG A 723 11.01 -5.39 1.55
C ARG A 723 10.77 -5.10 3.04
N GLY A 724 9.61 -5.50 3.57
CA GLY A 724 9.26 -5.34 4.99
C GLY A 724 10.22 -6.08 5.93
N ALA A 725 10.53 -7.34 5.61
CA ALA A 725 11.49 -8.14 6.37
C ALA A 725 12.90 -7.50 6.44
N LEU A 726 13.38 -6.94 5.33
CA LEU A 726 14.69 -6.26 5.29
C LEU A 726 14.71 -4.94 6.07
N LYS A 727 13.59 -4.20 6.12
CA LYS A 727 13.46 -3.00 6.98
C LYS A 727 13.58 -3.36 8.45
N LEU A 728 12.88 -4.41 8.88
CA LEU A 728 12.97 -4.92 10.25
C LEU A 728 14.40 -5.33 10.62
N ALA A 729 15.06 -6.09 9.72
CA ALA A 729 16.43 -6.52 9.94
C ALA A 729 17.41 -5.34 10.08
N SER A 730 17.19 -4.25 9.33
CA SER A 730 18.01 -3.03 9.41
C SER A 730 17.91 -2.37 10.79
N VAL A 731 16.72 -2.34 11.39
CA VAL A 731 16.51 -1.81 12.75
C VAL A 731 17.20 -2.69 13.80
N ILE A 732 17.00 -4.02 13.72
CA ILE A 732 17.63 -4.98 14.63
C ILE A 732 19.17 -4.87 14.56
N TRP A 733 19.72 -4.69 13.36
CA TRP A 733 21.15 -4.50 13.15
C TRP A 733 21.70 -3.27 13.86
N ILE A 734 21.03 -2.12 13.73
CA ILE A 734 21.45 -0.86 14.38
C ILE A 734 21.46 -1.03 15.91
N ILE A 735 20.43 -1.69 16.46
CA ILE A 735 20.36 -1.98 17.91
C ILE A 735 21.54 -2.87 18.33
N GLY A 736 21.82 -3.95 17.59
CA GLY A 736 22.94 -4.83 17.89
C GLY A 736 24.30 -4.15 17.78
N ALA A 737 24.48 -3.22 16.82
CA ALA A 737 25.70 -2.42 16.70
C ALA A 737 25.91 -1.51 17.92
N VAL A 738 24.85 -0.86 18.42
CA VAL A 738 24.90 -0.04 19.64
C VAL A 738 25.26 -0.89 20.88
N LEU A 739 24.74 -2.11 20.98
CA LEU A 739 25.08 -3.02 22.08
C LEU A 739 26.55 -3.48 22.01
N GLN A 740 27.05 -3.85 20.83
CA GLN A 740 28.45 -4.24 20.68
C GLN A 740 29.41 -3.07 20.96
N CYS A 741 29.12 -1.87 20.44
CA CYS A 741 29.97 -0.70 20.64
C CYS A 741 30.01 -0.21 22.10
N SER A 742 28.96 -0.49 22.88
CA SER A 742 28.87 -0.15 24.31
C SER A 742 29.27 -1.30 25.23
N SER A 743 29.84 -2.39 24.69
CA SER A 743 30.20 -3.59 25.44
C SER A 743 31.18 -3.29 26.60
N GLN A 744 30.81 -3.77 27.80
CA GLN A 744 31.57 -3.59 29.04
C GLN A 744 32.16 -4.90 29.59
N ASN A 745 31.66 -6.04 29.11
CA ASN A 745 32.08 -7.37 29.53
C ASN A 745 31.67 -8.38 28.45
N VAL A 746 32.12 -9.63 28.60
CA VAL A 746 31.87 -10.70 27.62
C VAL A 746 30.37 -10.99 27.44
N GLY A 747 29.58 -10.97 28.51
CA GLY A 747 28.13 -11.20 28.44
C GLY A 747 27.41 -10.15 27.61
N HIS A 748 27.76 -8.87 27.79
CA HIS A 748 27.23 -7.76 26.99
C HIS A 748 27.64 -7.91 25.51
N LEU A 749 28.90 -8.28 25.23
CA LEU A 749 29.34 -8.55 23.85
C LEU A 749 28.53 -9.69 23.21
N ILE A 750 28.34 -10.80 23.92
CA ILE A 750 27.54 -11.95 23.45
C ILE A 750 26.10 -11.52 23.15
N ALA A 751 25.47 -10.73 24.03
CA ALA A 751 24.12 -10.23 23.79
C ALA A 751 24.03 -9.39 22.52
N GLY A 752 24.97 -8.45 22.31
CA GLY A 752 25.05 -7.65 21.10
C GLY A 752 25.26 -8.50 19.83
N ARG A 753 26.10 -9.54 19.91
CA ARG A 753 26.33 -10.50 18.81
C ARG A 753 25.10 -11.34 18.48
N VAL A 754 24.33 -11.79 19.46
CA VAL A 754 23.07 -12.49 19.23
C VAL A 754 22.05 -11.59 18.53
N VAL A 755 21.91 -10.33 18.96
CA VAL A 755 20.98 -9.37 18.34
C VAL A 755 21.36 -9.07 16.90
N ILE A 756 22.64 -8.78 16.63
CA ILE A 756 23.11 -8.60 15.24
C ILE A 756 22.93 -9.88 14.41
N GLY A 757 23.13 -11.05 15.03
CA GLY A 757 22.88 -12.34 14.42
C GLY A 757 21.44 -12.47 13.92
N LEU A 758 20.43 -12.07 14.72
CA LEU A 758 19.03 -12.11 14.28
C LEU A 758 18.82 -11.34 12.97
N ALA A 759 19.43 -10.15 12.84
CA ALA A 759 19.38 -9.37 11.60
C ALA A 759 20.05 -10.11 10.43
N ILE A 760 21.25 -10.68 10.65
CA ILE A 760 21.98 -11.45 9.64
C ILE A 760 21.17 -12.66 9.16
N GLY A 761 20.49 -13.37 10.06
CA GLY A 761 19.63 -14.51 9.71
C GLY A 761 18.49 -14.11 8.75
N ILE A 762 17.88 -12.94 9.01
CA ILE A 762 16.84 -12.39 8.15
C ILE A 762 17.42 -11.92 6.81
N THR A 763 18.49 -11.12 6.80
CA THR A 763 19.04 -10.59 5.55
C THR A 763 19.66 -11.68 4.66
N SER A 764 20.38 -12.65 5.23
CA SER A 764 21.04 -13.72 4.46
C SER A 764 20.06 -14.59 3.67
N SER A 765 18.83 -14.77 4.16
CA SER A 765 17.77 -15.48 3.43
C SER A 765 16.95 -14.55 2.53
N GLN A 766 16.43 -13.45 3.07
CA GLN A 766 15.45 -12.61 2.36
C GLN A 766 16.06 -11.74 1.27
N CYS A 767 17.33 -11.35 1.36
CA CYS A 767 18.01 -10.66 0.26
C CYS A 767 18.07 -11.56 -0.99
N CYS A 768 18.38 -12.86 -0.82
CA CYS A 768 18.44 -13.80 -1.93
C CYS A 768 17.07 -13.95 -2.59
N VAL A 769 16.01 -14.15 -1.77
CA VAL A 769 14.64 -14.29 -2.27
C VAL A 769 14.20 -13.03 -3.01
N TYR A 770 14.41 -11.86 -2.40
CA TYR A 770 14.03 -10.58 -2.97
C TYR A 770 14.71 -10.33 -4.32
N LEU A 771 16.03 -10.54 -4.40
CA LEU A 771 16.77 -10.35 -5.65
C LEU A 771 16.43 -11.41 -6.71
N ALA A 772 16.20 -12.66 -6.30
CA ALA A 772 15.81 -13.73 -7.22
C ALA A 772 14.42 -13.47 -7.83
N GLU A 773 13.50 -12.86 -7.07
CA GLU A 773 12.15 -12.53 -7.51
C GLU A 773 12.08 -11.23 -8.34
N LEU A 774 13.10 -10.37 -8.26
CA LEU A 774 13.22 -9.15 -9.07
C LEU A 774 14.04 -9.34 -10.35
N ALA A 775 14.94 -10.33 -10.40
CA ALA A 775 15.87 -10.48 -11.50
C ALA A 775 15.28 -11.31 -12.66
N PRO A 776 15.60 -10.96 -13.92
CA PRO A 776 15.22 -11.78 -15.06
C PRO A 776 16.04 -13.08 -15.09
N SER A 777 15.41 -14.18 -15.53
CA SER A 777 15.98 -15.54 -15.51
C SER A 777 17.39 -15.64 -16.11
N ARG A 778 17.67 -14.87 -17.17
CA ARG A 778 18.96 -14.87 -17.89
C ARG A 778 20.14 -14.34 -17.07
N ILE A 779 19.89 -13.42 -16.13
CA ILE A 779 20.94 -12.78 -15.30
C ILE A 779 20.70 -13.00 -13.81
N ARG A 780 19.73 -13.83 -13.43
CA ARG A 780 19.34 -14.06 -12.03
C ARG A 780 20.53 -14.50 -11.18
N GLY A 781 21.37 -15.40 -11.69
CA GLY A 781 22.55 -15.86 -10.97
C GLY A 781 23.54 -14.73 -10.70
N ARG A 782 23.79 -13.88 -11.71
CA ARG A 782 24.59 -12.67 -11.53
C ARG A 782 24.01 -11.74 -10.48
N ILE A 783 22.72 -11.43 -10.53
CA ILE A 783 22.08 -10.47 -9.62
C ILE A 783 22.07 -10.98 -8.18
N VAL A 784 21.65 -12.23 -7.95
CA VAL A 784 21.71 -12.85 -6.63
C VAL A 784 23.15 -13.01 -6.16
N GLY A 785 24.08 -13.32 -7.07
CA GLY A 785 25.52 -13.42 -6.77
C GLY A 785 26.18 -12.12 -6.32
N ILE A 786 25.62 -10.93 -6.66
CA ILE A 786 26.08 -9.65 -6.11
C ILE A 786 25.94 -9.64 -4.58
N GLN A 787 25.01 -10.41 -4.00
CA GLN A 787 24.93 -10.57 -2.54
C GLN A 787 26.22 -11.14 -1.95
N GLN A 788 26.79 -12.16 -2.56
CA GLN A 788 28.06 -12.73 -2.13
C GLN A 788 29.21 -11.74 -2.27
N TRP A 789 29.24 -11.02 -3.38
CA TRP A 789 30.26 -9.99 -3.59
C TRP A 789 30.14 -8.84 -2.60
N SER A 790 28.91 -8.50 -2.19
CA SER A 790 28.62 -7.53 -1.13
C SER A 790 29.08 -8.01 0.25
N ILE A 791 28.90 -9.31 0.56
CA ILE A 791 29.48 -9.95 1.76
C ILE A 791 31.00 -9.75 1.77
N GLU A 792 31.67 -9.99 0.65
CA GLU A 792 33.14 -9.87 0.54
C GLU A 792 33.63 -8.42 0.66
N TRP A 793 32.91 -7.46 0.08
CA TRP A 793 33.17 -6.04 0.34
C TRP A 793 33.03 -5.71 1.83
N GLY A 794 31.99 -6.24 2.48
CA GLY A 794 31.79 -6.08 3.92
C GLY A 794 32.95 -6.64 4.75
N ILE A 795 33.43 -7.83 4.40
CA ILE A 795 34.60 -8.47 5.02
C ILE A 795 35.83 -7.57 4.88
N LEU A 796 36.13 -7.10 3.67
CA LEU A 796 37.32 -6.31 3.41
C LEU A 796 37.26 -4.94 4.13
N ILE A 797 36.14 -4.23 4.01
CA ILE A 797 35.97 -2.88 4.60
C ILE A 797 36.12 -2.96 6.12
N MET A 798 35.40 -3.87 6.77
CA MET A 798 35.44 -3.97 8.23
C MET A 798 36.77 -4.53 8.74
N TYR A 799 37.43 -5.42 8.00
CA TYR A 799 38.80 -5.83 8.31
C TYR A 799 39.78 -4.64 8.26
N LEU A 800 39.71 -3.80 7.21
CA LEU A 800 40.56 -2.61 7.08
C LEU A 800 40.30 -1.58 8.18
N ILE A 801 39.03 -1.35 8.54
CA ILE A 801 38.66 -0.47 9.66
C ILE A 801 39.24 -1.02 10.97
N SER A 802 39.07 -2.32 11.21
CA SER A 802 39.57 -2.96 12.43
C SER A 802 41.10 -2.92 12.49
N TYR A 803 41.79 -3.21 11.37
CA TYR A 803 43.24 -3.07 11.25
C TYR A 803 43.72 -1.65 11.54
N ALA A 804 43.07 -0.64 10.95
CA ALA A 804 43.40 0.76 11.21
C ALA A 804 43.24 1.10 12.70
N CYS A 805 42.15 0.65 13.34
CA CYS A 805 41.94 0.84 14.77
C CYS A 805 43.00 0.14 15.63
N VAL A 806 43.39 -1.10 15.29
CA VAL A 806 44.44 -1.86 16.00
C VAL A 806 45.79 -1.13 15.94
N VAL A 807 46.16 -0.57 14.79
CA VAL A 807 47.46 0.09 14.62
C VAL A 807 47.48 1.52 15.22
N THR A 808 46.33 2.20 15.29
CA THR A 808 46.26 3.62 15.70
C THR A 808 45.79 3.85 17.12
N ILE A 809 45.05 2.91 17.73
CA ILE A 809 44.38 3.11 19.02
C ILE A 809 44.73 1.96 19.97
N ASP A 810 45.57 2.26 20.96
CA ASP A 810 45.93 1.32 22.03
C ASP A 810 44.99 1.47 23.24
N SER A 811 43.71 1.12 23.05
CA SER A 811 42.65 1.27 24.06
C SER A 811 41.42 0.44 23.68
N PRO A 812 40.56 0.05 24.65
CA PRO A 812 39.27 -0.58 24.34
C PRO A 812 38.39 0.23 23.38
N ARG A 813 38.67 1.53 23.22
CA ARG A 813 38.05 2.40 22.21
C ARG A 813 38.21 1.86 20.77
N ALA A 814 39.29 1.14 20.47
CA ALA A 814 39.57 0.60 19.14
C ALA A 814 38.45 -0.31 18.62
N PHE A 815 38.10 -1.36 19.37
CA PHE A 815 37.06 -2.30 18.97
C PHE A 815 35.65 -1.70 19.09
N ARG A 816 35.43 -0.80 20.05
CA ARG A 816 34.13 -0.12 20.22
C ARG A 816 33.80 0.78 19.04
N ILE A 817 34.77 1.54 18.53
CA ILE A 817 34.58 2.38 17.34
C ILE A 817 34.29 1.52 16.12
N ALA A 818 35.08 0.46 15.89
CA ALA A 818 34.87 -0.43 14.75
C ALA A 818 33.47 -1.05 14.76
N TRP A 819 33.03 -1.59 15.91
CA TRP A 819 31.67 -2.15 16.05
C TRP A 819 30.56 -1.09 16.02
N GLY A 820 30.85 0.18 16.32
CA GLY A 820 29.89 1.28 16.14
C GLY A 820 29.70 1.66 14.68
N VAL A 821 30.79 1.73 13.91
CA VAL A 821 30.78 2.11 12.48
C VAL A 821 29.96 1.12 11.63
N GLN A 822 29.89 -0.16 12.03
CA GLN A 822 29.09 -1.15 11.32
C GLN A 822 27.58 -0.83 11.31
N GLY A 823 27.08 0.07 12.17
CA GLY A 823 25.69 0.54 12.13
C GLY A 823 25.34 1.37 10.87
N ILE A 824 26.33 2.03 10.26
CA ILE A 824 26.14 2.90 9.09
C ILE A 824 25.54 2.16 7.87
N PRO A 825 26.10 1.02 7.40
CA PRO A 825 25.50 0.30 6.28
C PRO A 825 24.07 -0.17 6.58
N GLY A 826 23.75 -0.52 7.85
CA GLY A 826 22.38 -0.87 8.25
C GLY A 826 21.40 0.31 8.09
N LEU A 827 21.83 1.52 8.45
CA LEU A 827 21.04 2.73 8.24
C LEU A 827 20.83 3.03 6.75
N ILE A 828 21.89 2.90 5.93
CA ILE A 828 21.81 3.13 4.48
C ILE A 828 20.81 2.15 3.85
N LEU A 829 20.88 0.86 4.21
CA LEU A 829 19.92 -0.15 3.74
C LEU A 829 18.48 0.20 4.18
N GLY A 830 18.30 0.53 5.46
CA GLY A 830 16.99 0.89 6.02
C GLY A 830 16.32 2.05 5.27
N VAL A 831 17.10 3.10 4.94
CA VAL A 831 16.63 4.26 4.18
C VAL A 831 16.38 3.89 2.71
N ALA A 832 17.30 3.16 2.06
CA ALA A 832 17.16 2.76 0.65
C ALA A 832 15.89 1.94 0.40
N LEU A 833 15.51 1.06 1.32
CA LEU A 833 14.32 0.20 1.20
C LEU A 833 12.99 0.97 1.19
N PHE A 834 12.95 2.26 1.50
CA PHE A 834 11.76 3.09 1.29
C PHE A 834 11.53 3.44 -0.19
N PHE A 835 12.59 3.40 -1.00
CA PHE A 835 12.61 3.75 -2.41
C PHE A 835 12.61 2.52 -3.34
N PHE A 836 12.38 1.33 -2.78
CA PHE A 836 12.50 0.05 -3.49
C PHE A 836 11.10 -0.55 -3.77
N PRO A 837 10.88 -1.21 -4.92
CA PRO A 837 9.61 -1.89 -5.21
C PRO A 837 9.46 -3.15 -4.35
N GLU A 838 8.24 -3.64 -4.16
CA GLU A 838 8.03 -4.95 -3.54
C GLU A 838 8.23 -6.08 -4.57
N SER A 839 8.46 -7.31 -4.11
CA SER A 839 8.58 -8.47 -5.01
C SER A 839 7.30 -8.69 -5.83
N PRO A 840 7.38 -8.83 -7.17
CA PRO A 840 6.22 -9.12 -8.02
C PRO A 840 5.59 -10.48 -7.67
N ARG A 841 6.39 -11.46 -7.26
CA ARG A 841 5.93 -12.78 -6.85
C ARG A 841 5.18 -12.74 -5.52
N TRP A 842 5.60 -11.90 -4.59
CA TRP A 842 4.85 -11.66 -3.35
C TRP A 842 3.53 -10.95 -3.62
N LEU A 843 3.54 -9.94 -4.50
CA LEU A 843 2.34 -9.21 -4.90
C LEU A 843 1.31 -10.16 -5.53
N ALA A 844 1.75 -11.08 -6.39
CA ALA A 844 0.92 -12.15 -6.95
C ALA A 844 0.35 -13.09 -5.87
N GLN A 845 1.14 -13.45 -4.85
CA GLN A 845 0.68 -14.27 -3.72
C GLN A 845 -0.40 -13.58 -2.87
N LYS A 846 -0.47 -12.23 -2.91
CA LYS A 846 -1.48 -11.41 -2.21
C LYS A 846 -2.60 -10.93 -3.15
N ASP A 847 -2.77 -11.55 -4.32
CA ASP A 847 -3.76 -11.19 -5.34
C ASP A 847 -3.65 -9.74 -5.88
N ARG A 848 -2.48 -9.08 -5.73
CA ARG A 848 -2.19 -7.73 -6.23
C ARG A 848 -1.58 -7.78 -7.64
N TRP A 849 -2.38 -8.25 -8.60
CA TRP A 849 -1.95 -8.56 -9.97
C TRP A 849 -1.48 -7.35 -10.79
N GLU A 850 -2.07 -6.19 -10.55
CA GLU A 850 -1.77 -4.97 -11.30
C GLU A 850 -0.38 -4.42 -10.95
N GLU A 851 -0.06 -4.34 -9.65
CA GLU A 851 1.26 -3.96 -9.17
C GLU A 851 2.33 -4.99 -9.56
N CYS A 852 1.97 -6.28 -9.58
CA CYS A 852 2.85 -7.34 -10.08
C CYS A 852 3.23 -7.10 -11.55
N HIS A 853 2.25 -6.81 -12.41
CA HIS A 853 2.49 -6.52 -13.83
C HIS A 853 3.29 -5.23 -14.01
N GLU A 854 3.01 -4.19 -13.23
CA GLU A 854 3.74 -2.92 -13.26
C GLU A 854 5.21 -3.09 -12.87
N VAL A 855 5.50 -3.80 -11.78
CA VAL A 855 6.86 -4.07 -11.32
C VAL A 855 7.63 -4.89 -12.35
N LEU A 856 7.03 -5.94 -12.92
CA LEU A 856 7.64 -6.73 -13.98
C LEU A 856 7.94 -5.89 -15.23
N ALA A 857 7.00 -5.03 -15.65
CA ALA A 857 7.18 -4.17 -16.81
C ALA A 857 8.33 -3.16 -16.63
N HIS A 858 8.42 -2.53 -15.46
CA HIS A 858 9.51 -1.58 -15.16
C HIS A 858 10.88 -2.26 -15.05
N LEU A 859 10.95 -3.44 -14.42
CA LEU A 859 12.21 -4.17 -14.23
C LEU A 859 12.75 -4.77 -15.52
N HIS A 860 11.89 -5.37 -16.36
CA HIS A 860 12.33 -6.23 -17.47
C HIS A 860 12.10 -5.62 -18.86
N ALA A 861 11.27 -4.58 -18.97
CA ALA A 861 10.92 -3.97 -20.26
C ALA A 861 10.87 -2.43 -20.23
N GLY A 862 11.50 -1.80 -19.24
CA GLY A 862 11.58 -0.33 -19.16
C GLY A 862 10.21 0.36 -19.10
N GLY A 863 9.20 -0.31 -18.54
CA GLY A 863 7.82 0.16 -18.43
C GLY A 863 6.88 -0.29 -19.57
N ASP A 864 7.35 -1.15 -20.49
CA ASP A 864 6.50 -1.75 -21.53
C ASP A 864 5.78 -3.01 -21.02
N ARG A 865 4.49 -2.85 -20.72
CA ARG A 865 3.61 -3.93 -20.23
C ARG A 865 3.28 -4.98 -21.29
N GLU A 866 3.41 -4.64 -22.58
CA GLU A 866 3.06 -5.48 -23.72
C GLU A 866 4.28 -6.16 -24.35
N ALA A 867 5.44 -6.04 -23.71
CA ALA A 867 6.64 -6.77 -24.11
C ALA A 867 6.36 -8.29 -24.00
N PRO A 868 6.65 -9.09 -25.05
CA PRO A 868 6.40 -10.54 -25.03
C PRO A 868 7.01 -11.26 -23.83
N VAL A 869 8.18 -10.78 -23.37
CA VAL A 869 8.88 -11.26 -22.19
C VAL A 869 8.06 -11.04 -20.91
N VAL A 870 7.46 -9.86 -20.74
CA VAL A 870 6.66 -9.50 -19.55
C VAL A 870 5.36 -10.29 -19.51
N LEU A 871 4.68 -10.46 -20.65
CA LEU A 871 3.45 -11.24 -20.74
C LEU A 871 3.70 -12.73 -20.46
N ALA A 872 4.77 -13.29 -21.03
CA ALA A 872 5.15 -14.68 -20.78
C ALA A 872 5.48 -14.93 -19.31
N GLU A 873 6.21 -14.00 -18.66
CA GLU A 873 6.56 -14.10 -17.25
C GLU A 873 5.34 -13.91 -16.33
N LEU A 874 4.43 -12.99 -16.65
CA LEU A 874 3.19 -12.81 -15.91
C LEU A 874 2.29 -14.06 -15.95
N ASP A 875 2.22 -14.73 -17.10
CA ASP A 875 1.47 -15.98 -17.24
C ASP A 875 2.09 -17.11 -16.40
N GLU A 876 3.43 -17.21 -16.36
CA GLU A 876 4.12 -18.17 -15.47
C GLU A 876 3.84 -17.89 -13.99
N VAL A 877 3.87 -16.62 -13.58
CA VAL A 877 3.57 -16.24 -12.19
C VAL A 877 2.10 -16.55 -11.83
N LYS A 878 1.15 -16.35 -12.75
CA LYS A 878 -0.27 -16.71 -12.55
C LYS A 878 -0.45 -18.21 -12.40
N ASP A 879 0.19 -19.01 -13.25
CA ASP A 879 0.14 -20.47 -13.15
C ASP A 879 0.73 -20.95 -11.81
N ALA A 880 1.87 -20.40 -11.39
CA ALA A 880 2.50 -20.72 -10.11
C ALA A 880 1.62 -20.34 -8.90
N ALA A 881 0.97 -19.17 -8.94
CA ALA A 881 0.06 -18.73 -7.88
C ALA A 881 -1.19 -19.61 -7.79
N ARG A 882 -1.77 -20.03 -8.93
CA ARG A 882 -2.90 -20.97 -8.95
C ARG A 882 -2.53 -22.29 -8.29
N VAL A 883 -1.38 -22.87 -8.67
CA VAL A 883 -0.89 -24.12 -8.07
C VAL A 883 -0.62 -23.96 -6.56
N ALA A 884 -0.12 -22.80 -6.14
CA ALA A 884 0.06 -22.50 -4.72
C ALA A 884 -1.28 -22.46 -3.96
N ALA A 885 -2.30 -21.79 -4.51
CA ALA A 885 -3.63 -21.65 -3.92
C ALA A 885 -4.39 -22.99 -3.81
N GLU A 886 -4.18 -23.92 -4.76
CA GLU A 886 -4.82 -25.24 -4.77
C GLU A 886 -4.22 -26.23 -3.74
N SER A 887 -3.04 -25.94 -3.18
CA SER A 887 -2.35 -26.84 -2.27
C SER A 887 -2.83 -26.70 -0.81
N LYS A 888 -3.32 -27.80 -0.21
CA LYS A 888 -3.78 -27.84 1.19
C LYS A 888 -2.64 -27.51 2.18
N ASP A 889 -2.92 -26.64 3.15
CA ASP A 889 -1.91 -26.13 4.08
C ASP A 889 -1.46 -27.14 5.14
N ILE A 890 -0.13 -27.28 5.27
CA ILE A 890 0.54 -28.07 6.32
C ILE A 890 1.66 -27.24 6.99
N GLY A 891 1.68 -25.91 6.81
CA GLY A 891 2.72 -25.03 7.33
C GLY A 891 4.15 -25.46 6.93
N VAL A 892 5.12 -25.33 7.84
CA VAL A 892 6.54 -25.68 7.62
C VAL A 892 6.74 -27.18 7.32
N LEU A 893 5.88 -28.05 7.85
CA LEU A 893 5.95 -29.50 7.59
C LEU A 893 5.72 -29.82 6.11
N GLY A 894 5.10 -28.92 5.35
CA GLY A 894 4.97 -29.02 3.89
C GLY A 894 6.31 -29.10 3.16
N LEU A 895 7.40 -28.55 3.72
CA LEU A 895 8.76 -28.67 3.16
C LEU A 895 9.25 -30.12 3.09
N PHE A 896 8.73 -30.99 3.95
CA PHE A 896 9.06 -32.41 3.99
C PHE A 896 8.01 -33.28 3.29
N GLY A 897 7.05 -32.66 2.59
CA GLY A 897 6.04 -33.36 1.81
C GLY A 897 6.64 -34.13 0.63
N PRO A 898 5.95 -35.17 0.10
CA PRO A 898 6.47 -36.07 -0.93
C PRO A 898 6.93 -35.38 -2.23
N ARG A 899 6.36 -34.21 -2.55
CA ARG A 899 6.71 -33.40 -3.74
C ARG A 899 7.85 -32.40 -3.51
N VAL A 900 8.08 -31.97 -2.25
CA VAL A 900 8.97 -30.84 -1.93
C VAL A 900 10.25 -31.28 -1.23
N TRP A 901 10.27 -32.43 -0.54
CA TRP A 901 11.41 -32.85 0.29
C TRP A 901 12.75 -32.93 -0.46
N LYS A 902 12.76 -33.32 -1.74
CA LYS A 902 13.99 -33.37 -2.56
C LYS A 902 14.57 -31.97 -2.77
N ARG A 903 13.70 -30.98 -2.92
CA ARG A 903 14.07 -29.56 -3.08
C ARG A 903 14.59 -29.00 -1.77
N THR A 904 13.90 -29.29 -0.67
CA THR A 904 14.34 -28.95 0.68
C THR A 904 15.70 -29.55 0.99
N LEU A 905 15.92 -30.82 0.65
CA LEU A 905 17.22 -31.47 0.80
C LEU A 905 18.29 -30.79 -0.06
N ALA A 906 18.02 -30.49 -1.33
CA ALA A 906 18.98 -29.80 -2.20
C ALA A 906 19.34 -28.39 -1.68
N GLY A 907 18.33 -27.58 -1.33
CA GLY A 907 18.52 -26.23 -0.80
C GLY A 907 19.22 -26.19 0.57
N CYS A 908 18.87 -27.10 1.48
CA CYS A 908 19.53 -27.17 2.78
C CYS A 908 20.94 -27.75 2.67
N SER A 909 21.12 -28.82 1.90
CA SER A 909 22.43 -29.45 1.78
C SER A 909 23.44 -28.56 1.07
N VAL A 910 23.05 -27.70 0.11
CA VAL A 910 24.02 -26.82 -0.56
C VAL A 910 24.62 -25.84 0.44
N GLN A 911 23.81 -25.39 1.40
CA GLN A 911 24.22 -24.49 2.46
C GLN A 911 25.07 -25.18 3.53
N VAL A 912 24.71 -26.41 3.91
CA VAL A 912 25.54 -27.24 4.79
C VAL A 912 26.90 -27.51 4.16
N TRP A 913 26.92 -27.86 2.87
CA TRP A 913 28.14 -28.12 2.13
C TRP A 913 29.02 -26.89 1.97
N GLN A 914 28.44 -25.72 1.74
CA GLN A 914 29.20 -24.46 1.71
C GLN A 914 29.99 -24.25 3.02
N GLN A 915 29.39 -24.57 4.18
CA GLN A 915 30.08 -24.50 5.47
C GLN A 915 31.13 -25.61 5.63
N LEU A 916 30.76 -26.87 5.35
CA LEU A 916 31.63 -28.04 5.49
C LEU A 916 32.77 -28.10 4.46
N LEU A 917 32.72 -27.30 3.39
CA LEU A 917 33.84 -27.09 2.47
C LEU A 917 35.00 -26.35 3.17
N GLY A 918 34.73 -25.64 4.26
CA GLY A 918 35.75 -24.98 5.09
C GLY A 918 36.06 -23.53 4.69
N GLY A 919 35.22 -22.89 3.88
CA GLY A 919 35.40 -21.49 3.45
C GLY A 919 35.50 -20.52 4.63
N ASN A 920 34.50 -20.51 5.52
CA ASN A 920 34.49 -19.63 6.69
C ASN A 920 35.59 -19.96 7.70
N VAL A 921 36.00 -21.22 7.78
CA VAL A 921 37.09 -21.66 8.66
C VAL A 921 38.43 -21.06 8.20
N MET A 922 38.68 -21.05 6.89
CA MET A 922 39.87 -20.42 6.31
C MET A 922 39.82 -18.89 6.37
N LEU A 923 38.65 -18.27 6.54
CA LEU A 923 38.49 -16.82 6.67
C LEU A 923 38.61 -16.34 8.13
N TYR A 924 37.99 -17.05 9.09
CA TYR A 924 37.99 -16.66 10.51
C TYR A 924 39.34 -16.86 11.20
N TYR A 925 40.05 -17.94 10.84
CA TYR A 925 41.28 -18.36 11.53
C TYR A 925 42.53 -18.22 10.65
N LEU A 926 42.49 -17.40 9.61
CA LEU A 926 43.63 -17.21 8.73
C LEU A 926 44.88 -16.73 9.48
N VAL A 927 44.71 -15.79 10.41
CA VAL A 927 45.80 -15.28 11.24
C VAL A 927 46.46 -16.41 12.03
N TYR A 928 45.67 -17.39 12.53
CA TYR A 928 46.22 -18.56 13.20
C TYR A 928 47.04 -19.43 12.24
N ILE A 929 46.60 -19.61 11.00
CA ILE A 929 47.36 -20.35 9.98
C ILE A 929 48.68 -19.64 9.67
N PHE A 930 48.67 -18.32 9.54
CA PHE A 930 49.89 -17.52 9.30
C PHE A 930 50.83 -17.52 10.51
N ASN A 931 50.29 -17.46 11.72
CA ASN A 931 51.06 -17.61 12.95
C ASN A 931 51.73 -18.99 13.01
N MET A 932 50.99 -20.07 12.72
CA MET A 932 51.53 -21.44 12.62
C MET A 932 52.61 -21.57 11.53
N ALA A 933 52.53 -20.74 10.48
CA ALA A 933 53.52 -20.63 9.41
C ALA A 933 54.71 -19.69 9.75
N GLY A 934 54.76 -19.14 10.97
CA GLY A 934 55.86 -18.31 11.48
C GLY A 934 55.74 -16.81 11.20
N MET A 935 54.59 -16.31 10.75
CA MET A 935 54.34 -14.87 10.57
C MET A 935 53.84 -14.24 11.89
N THR A 936 54.31 -13.03 12.21
CA THR A 936 53.95 -12.34 13.47
C THR A 936 53.48 -10.90 13.25
N GLY A 937 52.66 -10.41 14.18
CA GLY A 937 52.22 -9.01 14.28
C GLY A 937 51.58 -8.47 13.00
N ASN A 938 51.97 -7.24 12.63
CA ASN A 938 51.43 -6.54 11.45
C ASN A 938 51.64 -7.29 10.14
N THR A 939 52.67 -8.14 10.03
CA THR A 939 52.94 -8.91 8.81
C THR A 939 51.83 -9.94 8.56
N ALA A 940 51.39 -10.64 9.61
CA ALA A 940 50.28 -11.60 9.52
C ALA A 940 48.94 -10.91 9.17
N LEU A 941 48.68 -9.73 9.77
CA LEU A 941 47.48 -8.94 9.47
C LEU A 941 47.50 -8.41 8.02
N THR A 942 48.63 -7.86 7.57
CA THR A 942 48.76 -7.30 6.22
C THR A 942 48.66 -8.39 5.14
N SER A 943 49.25 -9.57 5.38
CA SER A 943 49.10 -10.72 4.48
C SER A 943 47.68 -11.29 4.41
N SER A 944 46.86 -11.05 5.44
CA SER A 944 45.45 -11.46 5.44
C SER A 944 44.61 -10.62 4.48
N ILE A 945 44.96 -9.33 4.29
CA ILE A 945 44.31 -8.44 3.31
C ILE A 945 44.38 -9.04 1.91
N ILE A 946 45.52 -9.64 1.54
CA ILE A 946 45.72 -10.26 0.22
C ILE A 946 44.66 -11.35 -0.02
N GLN A 947 44.35 -12.17 0.98
CA GLN A 947 43.33 -13.22 0.85
C GLN A 947 41.95 -12.62 0.59
N TYR A 948 41.57 -11.58 1.33
CA TYR A 948 40.26 -10.93 1.15
C TYR A 948 40.16 -10.23 -0.22
N VAL A 949 41.24 -9.64 -0.71
CA VAL A 949 41.30 -9.06 -2.06
C VAL A 949 41.20 -10.15 -3.14
N ILE A 950 41.90 -11.27 -2.98
CA ILE A 950 41.77 -12.42 -3.91
C ILE A 950 40.32 -12.89 -3.92
N PHE A 951 39.70 -13.03 -2.75
CA PHE A 951 38.31 -13.46 -2.64
C PHE A 951 37.38 -12.52 -3.42
N LEU A 952 37.50 -11.22 -3.14
CA LEU A 952 36.70 -10.17 -3.78
C LEU A 952 36.86 -10.12 -5.30
N VAL A 953 38.10 -10.24 -5.80
CA VAL A 953 38.40 -10.17 -7.23
C VAL A 953 37.90 -11.42 -7.94
N THR A 954 38.08 -12.60 -7.34
CA THR A 954 37.68 -13.87 -7.96
C THR A 954 36.17 -14.00 -8.06
N THR A 955 35.42 -13.66 -7.00
CA THR A 955 33.95 -13.60 -7.06
C THR A 955 33.49 -12.55 -8.07
N GLY A 956 34.08 -11.34 -8.05
CA GLY A 956 33.75 -10.30 -9.04
C GLY A 956 33.99 -10.74 -10.49
N ALA A 957 35.04 -11.52 -10.74
CA ALA A 957 35.39 -12.03 -12.07
C ALA A 957 34.42 -13.11 -12.59
N ILE A 958 33.84 -13.95 -11.71
CA ILE A 958 32.91 -15.01 -12.15
C ILE A 958 31.50 -14.47 -12.41
N LEU A 959 31.03 -13.44 -11.69
CA LEU A 959 29.65 -12.94 -11.79
C LEU A 959 29.17 -12.60 -13.23
N PRO A 960 29.97 -11.97 -14.13
CA PRO A 960 29.54 -11.71 -15.50
C PRO A 960 29.27 -12.98 -16.32
N ILE A 961 29.96 -14.09 -16.02
CA ILE A 961 29.91 -15.34 -16.80
C ILE A 961 29.23 -16.50 -16.07
N ILE A 962 28.83 -16.31 -14.81
CA ILE A 962 28.26 -17.37 -13.95
C ILE A 962 27.01 -18.02 -14.56
N ASP A 963 26.16 -17.24 -15.24
CA ASP A 963 24.96 -17.73 -15.92
C ASP A 963 25.23 -18.50 -17.22
N ARG A 964 26.46 -18.44 -17.76
CA ARG A 964 26.88 -19.18 -18.97
C ARG A 964 27.52 -20.53 -18.67
N LEU A 965 28.15 -20.67 -17.49
CA LEU A 965 28.91 -21.88 -17.13
C LEU A 965 28.04 -22.98 -16.51
N GLY A 966 26.86 -22.63 -15.98
CA GLY A 966 26.00 -23.55 -15.25
C GLY A 966 26.33 -23.63 -13.76
N ARG A 967 25.34 -23.87 -12.91
CA ARG A 967 25.54 -23.95 -11.45
C ARG A 967 26.24 -25.24 -11.08
N ARG A 968 25.84 -26.35 -11.70
CA ARG A 968 26.30 -27.67 -11.30
C ARG A 968 27.76 -27.96 -11.70
N PRO A 969 28.23 -27.64 -12.92
CA PRO A 969 29.64 -27.81 -13.26
C PRO A 969 30.56 -27.04 -12.30
N LEU A 970 30.15 -25.83 -11.89
CA LEU A 970 30.91 -25.01 -10.95
C LEU A 970 30.91 -25.60 -9.54
N LEU A 971 29.78 -26.10 -9.02
CA LEU A 971 29.72 -26.76 -7.71
C LEU A 971 30.58 -28.03 -7.68
N ILE A 972 30.48 -28.90 -8.69
CA ILE A 972 31.25 -30.14 -8.76
C ILE A 972 32.74 -29.85 -8.98
N GLY A 973 33.07 -28.96 -9.92
CA GLY A 973 34.46 -28.59 -10.20
C GLY A 973 35.14 -27.93 -9.00
N GLY A 974 34.46 -26.99 -8.35
CA GLY A 974 34.93 -26.37 -7.11
C GLY A 974 35.12 -27.38 -5.99
N ALA A 975 34.21 -28.34 -5.82
CA ALA A 975 34.32 -29.38 -4.81
C ALA A 975 35.57 -30.26 -4.99
N ILE A 976 35.84 -30.68 -6.23
CA ILE A 976 37.00 -31.52 -6.57
C ILE A 976 38.31 -30.75 -6.35
N ILE A 977 38.38 -29.50 -6.80
CA ILE A 977 39.60 -28.70 -6.64
C ILE A 977 39.87 -28.40 -5.16
N CYS A 978 38.85 -28.01 -4.40
CA CYS A 978 38.97 -27.80 -2.94
C CYS A 978 39.35 -29.09 -2.20
N CYS A 979 38.85 -30.25 -2.64
CA CYS A 979 39.23 -31.56 -2.10
C CYS A 979 40.74 -31.81 -2.25
N ILE A 980 41.28 -31.59 -3.46
CA ILE A 980 42.70 -31.74 -3.76
C ILE A 980 43.53 -30.77 -2.90
N ILE A 981 43.11 -29.51 -2.78
CA ILE A 981 43.82 -28.51 -1.99
C ILE A 981 43.85 -28.90 -0.51
N HIS A 982 42.72 -29.27 0.09
CA HIS A 982 42.66 -29.67 1.50
C HIS A 982 43.54 -30.88 1.82
N PHE A 983 43.48 -31.93 0.99
CA PHE A 983 44.37 -33.09 1.17
C PHE A 983 45.84 -32.73 0.99
N THR A 984 46.16 -31.84 0.03
CA THR A 984 47.53 -31.37 -0.19
C THR A 984 48.03 -30.56 1.00
N THR A 985 47.24 -29.61 1.51
CA THR A 985 47.57 -28.81 2.70
C THR A 985 47.78 -29.69 3.92
N GLY A 986 46.87 -30.64 4.19
CA GLY A 986 47.00 -31.59 5.30
C GLY A 986 48.25 -32.47 5.17
N ALA A 987 48.59 -32.92 3.96
CA ALA A 987 49.79 -33.72 3.70
C ALA A 987 51.07 -32.91 3.91
N VAL A 988 51.15 -31.67 3.38
CA VAL A 988 52.31 -30.78 3.56
C VAL A 988 52.50 -30.45 5.04
N MET A 989 51.41 -30.10 5.75
CA MET A 989 51.47 -29.83 7.18
C MET A 989 51.92 -31.03 8.00
N LYS A 990 51.50 -32.26 7.63
CA LYS A 990 51.93 -33.49 8.29
C LYS A 990 53.40 -33.81 8.07
N VAL A 991 53.90 -33.66 6.84
CA VAL A 991 55.26 -34.09 6.44
C VAL A 991 56.31 -33.07 6.88
N HIS A 992 55.98 -31.78 6.85
CA HIS A 992 56.95 -30.69 7.09
C HIS A 992 56.69 -29.87 8.36
N GLY A 993 55.55 -30.06 9.03
CA GLY A 993 55.24 -29.42 10.31
C GLY A 993 55.59 -30.29 11.51
N ASN A 994 55.70 -29.66 12.68
CA ASN A 994 56.01 -30.34 13.95
C ASN A 994 55.08 -29.85 15.07
N PRO A 995 54.76 -30.69 16.08
CA PRO A 995 54.01 -30.28 17.25
C PRO A 995 54.85 -29.36 18.14
N VAL A 996 54.22 -28.33 18.71
CA VAL A 996 54.81 -27.36 19.65
C VAL A 996 53.84 -27.09 20.79
N ASP A 997 54.34 -26.62 21.93
CA ASP A 997 53.49 -26.31 23.09
C ASP A 997 52.72 -24.99 22.91
N GLU A 998 53.34 -24.00 22.27
CA GLU A 998 52.74 -22.71 21.91
C GLU A 998 53.36 -22.14 20.62
N VAL A 999 52.63 -21.25 19.94
CA VAL A 999 53.12 -20.48 18.80
C VAL A 999 52.95 -18.99 19.09
N ASN A 1000 54.05 -18.23 19.11
CA ASN A 1000 54.04 -16.77 19.33
C ASN A 1000 53.28 -16.33 20.61
N GLY A 1001 53.38 -17.10 21.70
CA GLY A 1001 52.70 -16.83 22.97
C GLY A 1001 51.20 -17.17 23.00
N ASP A 1002 50.70 -17.89 21.99
CA ASP A 1002 49.32 -18.40 21.96
C ASP A 1002 49.30 -19.91 22.24
N GLU A 1003 48.88 -20.29 23.45
CA GLU A 1003 48.75 -21.68 23.91
C GLU A 1003 47.69 -22.50 23.11
N ASN A 1004 46.83 -21.82 22.34
CA ASN A 1004 45.82 -22.49 21.52
C ASN A 1004 46.42 -23.11 20.24
N LEU A 1005 47.62 -22.68 19.83
CA LEU A 1005 48.30 -23.13 18.62
C LEU A 1005 49.43 -24.11 18.97
N LYS A 1006 49.23 -25.38 18.60
CA LYS A 1006 50.14 -26.48 18.96
C LYS A 1006 50.88 -27.11 17.77
N TRP A 1007 50.92 -26.43 16.64
CA TRP A 1007 51.55 -26.92 15.42
C TRP A 1007 52.31 -25.79 14.73
N ALA A 1008 53.57 -26.04 14.35
CA ALA A 1008 54.39 -25.05 13.66
C ALA A 1008 54.98 -25.64 12.38
N ILE A 1009 55.06 -24.81 11.34
CA ILE A 1009 55.72 -25.09 10.07
C ILE A 1009 56.55 -23.89 9.66
N SER A 1010 57.74 -24.12 9.10
CA SER A 1010 58.68 -23.05 8.74
C SER A 1010 59.33 -23.28 7.38
N GLY A 1011 59.94 -22.23 6.82
CA GLY A 1011 60.65 -22.28 5.53
C GLY A 1011 59.73 -22.34 4.30
N ALA A 1012 60.25 -22.89 3.19
CA ALA A 1012 59.51 -23.01 1.92
C ALA A 1012 58.17 -23.79 2.03
N PRO A 1013 58.05 -24.87 2.84
CA PRO A 1013 56.77 -25.54 3.06
C PRO A 1013 55.69 -24.65 3.69
N ALA A 1014 56.08 -23.73 4.59
CA ALA A 1014 55.16 -22.77 5.20
C ALA A 1014 54.58 -21.78 4.17
N GLN A 1015 55.44 -21.28 3.26
CA GLN A 1015 55.00 -20.46 2.13
C GLN A 1015 54.09 -21.24 1.17
N GLY A 1016 54.35 -22.53 0.97
CA GLY A 1016 53.49 -23.43 0.20
C GLY A 1016 52.08 -23.57 0.80
N VAL A 1017 51.97 -23.72 2.12
CA VAL A 1017 50.66 -23.74 2.82
C VAL A 1017 49.92 -22.42 2.64
N ILE A 1018 50.60 -21.28 2.79
CA ILE A 1018 50.01 -19.95 2.57
C ILE A 1018 49.49 -19.80 1.13
N ALA A 1019 50.28 -20.22 0.14
CA ALA A 1019 49.87 -20.18 -1.27
C ALA A 1019 48.65 -21.07 -1.54
N LEU A 1020 48.59 -22.27 -0.95
CA LEU A 1020 47.43 -23.16 -1.05
C LEU A 1020 46.17 -22.54 -0.42
N CYS A 1021 46.29 -21.82 0.69
CA CYS A 1021 45.17 -21.07 1.28
C CYS A 1021 44.65 -19.98 0.34
N TYR A 1022 45.54 -19.21 -0.30
CA TYR A 1022 45.14 -18.19 -1.29
C TYR A 1022 44.45 -18.82 -2.52
N ILE A 1023 45.01 -19.91 -3.04
CA ILE A 1023 44.40 -20.64 -4.18
C ILE A 1023 43.03 -21.19 -3.79
N PHE A 1024 42.91 -21.77 -2.58
CA PHE A 1024 41.63 -22.27 -2.07
C PHE A 1024 40.57 -21.18 -2.05
N VAL A 1025 40.88 -20.01 -1.50
CA VAL A 1025 39.92 -18.89 -1.44
C VAL A 1025 39.57 -18.38 -2.84
N GLY A 1026 40.54 -18.33 -3.75
CA GLY A 1026 40.26 -17.96 -5.13
C GLY A 1026 39.32 -18.95 -5.83
N VAL A 1027 39.52 -20.26 -5.64
CA VAL A 1027 38.63 -21.29 -6.16
C VAL A 1027 37.25 -21.21 -5.51
N TYR A 1028 37.20 -20.97 -4.20
CA TYR A 1028 35.96 -20.81 -3.45
C TYR A 1028 35.13 -19.63 -3.98
N GLY A 1029 35.77 -18.48 -4.24
CA GLY A 1029 35.14 -17.30 -4.87
C GLY A 1029 34.65 -17.54 -6.29
N LEU A 1030 35.44 -18.23 -7.12
CA LEU A 1030 35.05 -18.60 -8.50
C LEU A 1030 33.90 -19.62 -8.56
N THR A 1031 33.60 -20.33 -7.47
CA THR A 1031 32.66 -21.46 -7.48
C THR A 1031 31.61 -21.37 -6.37
N TRP A 1032 31.93 -21.86 -5.18
CA TRP A 1032 30.98 -22.18 -4.12
C TRP A 1032 30.41 -20.97 -3.39
N ALA A 1033 31.19 -19.90 -3.23
CA ALA A 1033 30.78 -18.74 -2.46
C ALA A 1033 29.48 -18.11 -3.01
N PRO A 1034 29.41 -17.69 -4.30
CA PRO A 1034 28.18 -17.15 -4.85
C PRO A 1034 27.12 -18.22 -5.08
N ILE A 1035 27.52 -19.41 -5.54
CA ILE A 1035 26.55 -20.42 -6.01
C ILE A 1035 25.76 -21.05 -4.86
N GLY A 1036 26.33 -21.17 -3.67
CA GLY A 1036 25.59 -21.71 -2.52
C GLY A 1036 24.30 -20.93 -2.24
N TRP A 1037 24.38 -19.59 -2.25
CA TRP A 1037 23.23 -18.70 -2.05
C TRP A 1037 22.31 -18.66 -3.26
N ILE A 1038 22.87 -18.60 -4.48
CA ILE A 1038 22.08 -18.61 -5.73
C ILE A 1038 21.24 -19.88 -5.80
N TYR A 1039 21.88 -21.05 -5.66
CA TYR A 1039 21.23 -22.33 -5.80
C TYR A 1039 20.15 -22.55 -4.73
N ALA A 1040 20.42 -22.17 -3.48
CA ALA A 1040 19.43 -22.26 -2.41
C ALA A 1040 18.17 -21.43 -2.71
N SER A 1041 18.30 -20.27 -3.36
CA SER A 1041 17.16 -19.42 -3.72
C SER A 1041 16.36 -19.89 -4.95
N GLU A 1042 16.97 -20.71 -5.81
CA GLU A 1042 16.38 -21.14 -7.10
C GLU A 1042 15.54 -22.43 -6.99
N VAL A 1043 15.77 -23.28 -5.99
CA VAL A 1043 15.19 -24.65 -5.94
C VAL A 1043 13.81 -24.73 -5.27
N PHE A 1044 13.40 -23.70 -4.53
CA PHE A 1044 12.13 -23.72 -3.79
C PHE A 1044 10.97 -23.14 -4.62
N PRO A 1045 9.79 -23.81 -4.60
CA PRO A 1045 8.61 -23.36 -5.32
C PRO A 1045 7.99 -22.13 -4.65
N LEU A 1046 7.20 -21.36 -5.42
CA LEU A 1046 6.63 -20.07 -4.98
C LEU A 1046 6.00 -20.10 -3.59
N LYS A 1047 5.17 -21.10 -3.30
CA LYS A 1047 4.47 -21.24 -2.00
C LYS A 1047 5.42 -21.34 -0.80
N TYR A 1048 6.51 -22.07 -0.95
CA TYR A 1048 7.43 -22.38 0.14
C TYR A 1048 8.76 -21.63 0.03
N ARG A 1049 8.89 -20.66 -0.88
CA ARG A 1049 10.19 -20.06 -1.19
C ARG A 1049 10.79 -19.31 -0.02
N ALA A 1050 10.06 -18.36 0.56
CA ALA A 1050 10.59 -17.56 1.67
C ALA A 1050 10.93 -18.43 2.88
N THR A 1051 10.02 -19.34 3.26
CA THR A 1051 10.20 -20.27 4.37
C THR A 1051 11.30 -21.32 4.10
N GLY A 1052 11.38 -21.85 2.88
CA GLY A 1052 12.37 -22.85 2.47
C GLY A 1052 13.78 -22.28 2.39
N VAL A 1053 13.95 -21.08 1.83
CA VAL A 1053 15.25 -20.38 1.81
C VAL A 1053 15.66 -19.97 3.23
N GLY A 1054 14.71 -19.53 4.07
CA GLY A 1054 14.93 -19.31 5.51
C GLY A 1054 15.45 -20.57 6.21
N PHE A 1055 14.83 -21.73 5.96
CA PHE A 1055 15.26 -23.00 6.52
C PHE A 1055 16.63 -23.46 5.99
N ALA A 1056 16.92 -23.26 4.70
CA ALA A 1056 18.24 -23.53 4.13
C ALA A 1056 19.33 -22.64 4.74
N ALA A 1057 19.03 -21.34 4.93
CA ALA A 1057 19.92 -20.42 5.63
C ALA A 1057 20.09 -20.81 7.11
N ALA A 1058 19.04 -21.29 7.79
CA ALA A 1058 19.15 -21.84 9.13
C ALA A 1058 20.12 -23.04 9.18
N CYS A 1059 20.06 -23.95 8.19
CA CYS A 1059 21.06 -25.02 8.07
C CYS A 1059 22.48 -24.49 7.86
N ASN A 1060 22.65 -23.43 7.04
CA ASN A 1060 23.93 -22.72 6.91
C ASN A 1060 24.44 -22.26 8.29
N TRP A 1061 23.60 -21.54 9.03
CA TRP A 1061 23.96 -20.95 10.32
C TRP A 1061 24.16 -21.96 11.44
N ALA A 1062 23.43 -23.08 11.43
CA ALA A 1062 23.64 -24.19 12.36
C ALA A 1062 25.03 -24.81 12.20
N PHE A 1063 25.46 -25.06 10.96
CA PHE A 1063 26.80 -25.58 10.70
C PHE A 1063 27.87 -24.52 10.89
N ASN A 1064 27.58 -23.25 10.62
CA ASN A 1064 28.48 -22.15 10.94
C ASN A 1064 28.71 -22.05 12.46
N LEU A 1065 27.64 -22.15 13.27
CA LEU A 1065 27.68 -22.19 14.73
C LEU A 1065 28.54 -23.37 15.22
N ALA A 1066 28.29 -24.57 14.68
CA ALA A 1066 29.04 -25.76 15.04
C ALA A 1066 30.54 -25.64 14.69
N LEU A 1067 30.87 -25.15 13.50
CA LEU A 1067 32.26 -25.00 13.05
C LEU A 1067 32.99 -23.87 13.79
N ALA A 1068 32.33 -22.73 14.05
CA ALA A 1068 32.92 -21.63 14.83
C ALA A 1068 33.31 -22.07 16.25
N PHE A 1069 32.55 -23.01 16.84
CA PHE A 1069 32.90 -23.61 18.12
C PHE A 1069 33.94 -24.74 18.00
N PHE A 1070 33.84 -25.58 16.96
CA PHE A 1070 34.68 -26.78 16.79
C PHE A 1070 36.12 -26.48 16.36
N VAL A 1071 36.35 -25.48 15.51
CA VAL A 1071 37.66 -25.28 14.86
C VAL A 1071 38.79 -24.90 15.83
N PRO A 1072 38.64 -23.94 16.77
CA PRO A 1072 39.73 -23.61 17.68
C PRO A 1072 40.21 -24.84 18.48
N PRO A 1073 39.32 -25.63 19.13
CA PRO A 1073 39.71 -26.89 19.75
C PRO A 1073 40.30 -27.91 18.77
N ALA A 1074 39.87 -27.92 17.51
CA ALA A 1074 40.41 -28.82 16.50
C ALA A 1074 41.88 -28.50 16.16
N PHE A 1075 42.24 -27.22 16.03
CA PHE A 1075 43.64 -26.85 15.81
C PHE A 1075 44.55 -27.18 17.00
N THR A 1076 44.03 -27.10 18.23
CA THR A 1076 44.77 -27.50 19.42
C THR A 1076 44.95 -29.02 19.51
N ASN A 1077 43.89 -29.80 19.28
CA ASN A 1077 43.87 -31.24 19.59
C ASN A 1077 44.18 -32.17 18.41
N ILE A 1078 43.73 -31.82 17.20
CA ILE A 1078 43.87 -32.67 16.00
C ILE A 1078 44.71 -32.03 14.89
N GLN A 1079 45.05 -30.74 15.00
CA GLN A 1079 46.06 -30.03 14.22
C GLN A 1079 45.85 -30.18 12.69
N TRP A 1080 46.82 -30.72 11.95
CA TRP A 1080 46.78 -30.91 10.50
C TRP A 1080 45.67 -31.86 10.03
N LYS A 1081 45.19 -32.77 10.90
CA LYS A 1081 44.11 -33.72 10.56
C LYS A 1081 42.79 -33.00 10.26
N THR A 1082 42.61 -31.77 10.74
CA THR A 1082 41.47 -30.91 10.42
C THR A 1082 41.28 -30.74 8.91
N TYR A 1083 42.38 -30.56 8.16
CA TYR A 1083 42.32 -30.43 6.70
C TYR A 1083 41.92 -31.74 6.01
N MET A 1084 42.29 -32.90 6.57
CA MET A 1084 41.87 -34.20 6.03
C MET A 1084 40.36 -34.42 6.18
N ILE A 1085 39.76 -33.92 7.27
CA ILE A 1085 38.32 -33.96 7.48
C ILE A 1085 37.60 -33.12 6.43
N PHE A 1086 38.06 -31.88 6.18
CA PHE A 1086 37.47 -31.01 5.15
C PHE A 1086 37.65 -31.58 3.73
N GLY A 1087 38.80 -32.18 3.42
CA GLY A 1087 39.01 -32.90 2.15
C GLY A 1087 38.00 -34.05 1.98
N THR A 1088 37.75 -34.82 3.05
CA THR A 1088 36.76 -35.90 3.04
C THR A 1088 35.33 -35.39 2.84
N PHE A 1089 34.98 -34.26 3.46
CA PHE A 1089 33.69 -33.60 3.20
C PHE A 1089 33.57 -33.15 1.75
N CYS A 1090 34.63 -32.58 1.16
CA CYS A 1090 34.61 -32.18 -0.25
C CYS A 1090 34.42 -33.39 -1.20
N ALA A 1091 35.01 -34.54 -0.89
CA ALA A 1091 34.80 -35.78 -1.64
C ALA A 1091 33.34 -36.27 -1.53
N ALA A 1092 32.78 -36.34 -0.32
CA ALA A 1092 31.40 -36.74 -0.08
C ALA A 1092 30.39 -35.79 -0.75
N MET A 1093 30.65 -34.49 -0.65
CA MET A 1093 29.91 -33.41 -1.30
C MET A 1093 29.88 -33.59 -2.82
N THR A 1094 31.02 -33.90 -3.45
CA THR A 1094 31.11 -34.15 -4.90
C THR A 1094 30.17 -35.28 -5.33
N VAL A 1095 30.19 -36.40 -4.59
CA VAL A 1095 29.32 -37.56 -4.86
C VAL A 1095 27.85 -37.18 -4.69
N HIS A 1096 27.50 -36.50 -3.59
CA HIS A 1096 26.12 -36.11 -3.32
C HIS A 1096 25.55 -35.22 -4.43
N ILE A 1097 26.24 -34.14 -4.79
CA ILE A 1097 25.80 -33.17 -5.81
C ILE A 1097 25.65 -33.82 -7.18
N PHE A 1098 26.57 -34.73 -7.53
CA PHE A 1098 26.51 -35.44 -8.80
C PHE A 1098 25.18 -36.18 -8.98
N PHE A 1099 24.63 -36.78 -7.92
CA PHE A 1099 23.39 -37.55 -8.00
C PHE A 1099 22.11 -36.74 -7.75
N THR A 1100 22.15 -35.67 -6.96
CA THR A 1100 20.93 -35.03 -6.46
C THR A 1100 20.65 -33.62 -6.99
N TYR A 1101 21.64 -32.91 -7.57
CA TYR A 1101 21.48 -31.47 -7.90
C TYR A 1101 21.11 -31.27 -9.39
N PRO A 1102 19.89 -30.82 -9.72
CA PRO A 1102 19.55 -30.40 -11.07
C PRO A 1102 20.29 -29.12 -11.51
N GLU A 1103 20.40 -28.91 -12.82
CA GLU A 1103 20.92 -27.66 -13.39
C GLU A 1103 19.82 -26.58 -13.45
N THR A 1104 20.04 -25.46 -12.76
CA THR A 1104 19.10 -24.33 -12.64
C THR A 1104 19.45 -23.15 -13.55
N SER A 1105 20.64 -23.12 -14.14
CA SER A 1105 21.11 -22.00 -14.96
C SER A 1105 20.25 -21.79 -16.20
N GLY A 1106 19.88 -20.53 -16.45
CA GLY A 1106 19.11 -20.14 -17.64
C GLY A 1106 17.66 -20.60 -17.65
N LYS A 1107 17.14 -21.13 -16.54
CA LYS A 1107 15.75 -21.58 -16.39
C LYS A 1107 14.93 -20.63 -15.53
N THR A 1108 13.65 -20.45 -15.83
CA THR A 1108 12.73 -19.69 -14.96
C THR A 1108 12.50 -20.45 -13.64
N LEU A 1109 11.99 -19.77 -12.60
CA LEU A 1109 11.78 -20.44 -11.30
C LEU A 1109 10.72 -21.54 -11.44
N GLU A 1110 9.74 -21.30 -12.31
CA GLU A 1110 8.62 -22.17 -12.62
C GLU A 1110 9.04 -23.36 -13.49
N GLU A 1111 10.01 -23.19 -14.40
CA GLU A 1111 10.63 -24.31 -15.12
C GLU A 1111 11.40 -25.25 -14.20
N ILE A 1112 12.10 -24.69 -13.20
CA ILE A 1112 12.76 -25.49 -12.16
C ILE A 1112 11.72 -26.27 -11.35
N ASP A 1113 10.56 -25.67 -11.10
CA ASP A 1113 9.45 -26.37 -10.46
C ASP A 1113 8.99 -27.58 -11.27
N ALA A 1114 8.81 -27.45 -12.58
CA ALA A 1114 8.44 -28.55 -13.45
C ALA A 1114 9.50 -29.67 -13.52
N LEU A 1115 10.79 -29.33 -13.42
CA LEU A 1115 11.89 -30.31 -13.46
C LEU A 1115 11.87 -31.28 -12.27
N PHE A 1116 11.64 -30.75 -11.07
CA PHE A 1116 11.55 -31.58 -9.87
C PHE A 1116 10.31 -32.49 -9.89
N ASP A 1117 9.20 -32.01 -10.47
CA ASP A 1117 7.95 -32.77 -10.60
C ASP A 1117 8.07 -33.90 -11.64
N ALA A 1118 8.82 -33.66 -12.73
CA ALA A 1118 9.11 -34.65 -13.76
C ALA A 1118 10.12 -35.74 -13.35
N ASN A 1119 10.71 -35.65 -12.14
CA ASN A 1119 11.69 -36.61 -11.61
C ASN A 1119 12.86 -36.92 -12.58
N VAL A 1120 13.29 -35.94 -13.36
CA VAL A 1120 14.43 -36.11 -14.28
C VAL A 1120 15.71 -36.35 -13.46
N PRO A 1121 16.52 -37.39 -13.78
CA PRO A 1121 17.78 -37.62 -13.09
C PRO A 1121 18.70 -36.40 -13.19
N ALA A 1122 19.35 -36.02 -12.08
CA ALA A 1122 20.14 -34.79 -11.99
C ALA A 1122 21.09 -34.60 -13.19
N TRP A 1123 21.87 -35.63 -13.58
CA TRP A 1123 22.81 -35.64 -14.73
C TRP A 1123 22.21 -35.45 -16.13
N ARG A 1124 20.87 -35.42 -16.26
CA ARG A 1124 20.19 -35.20 -17.55
C ARG A 1124 19.40 -33.89 -17.63
N THR A 1125 19.45 -33.07 -16.59
CA THR A 1125 18.67 -31.82 -16.49
C THR A 1125 19.24 -30.64 -17.29
N GLY A 1126 20.46 -30.75 -17.81
CA GLY A 1126 21.05 -29.72 -18.68
C GLY A 1126 20.34 -29.58 -20.03
N SER A 1127 19.75 -30.68 -20.55
CA SER A 1127 19.08 -30.75 -21.85
C SER A 1127 17.57 -30.95 -21.77
N ALA A 1128 17.01 -31.02 -20.55
CA ALA A 1128 15.59 -31.25 -20.32
C ALA A 1128 14.88 -29.93 -19.96
N GLY A 1129 13.85 -29.57 -20.73
CA GLY A 1129 12.99 -28.40 -20.50
C GLY A 1129 12.49 -27.81 -21.82
N VAL A 1130 11.19 -27.48 -21.90
CA VAL A 1130 10.66 -26.54 -22.90
C VAL A 1130 11.32 -25.20 -22.61
N ARG A 1131 12.01 -24.57 -23.56
CA ARG A 1131 12.73 -23.33 -23.26
C ARG A 1131 11.74 -22.19 -23.12
N PHE A 1132 11.94 -21.31 -22.15
CA PHE A 1132 11.31 -19.99 -22.12
C PHE A 1132 11.38 -19.29 -23.49
N GLU A 1133 12.47 -19.49 -24.23
CA GLU A 1133 12.64 -19.04 -25.63
C GLU A 1133 11.56 -19.57 -26.58
N ASP A 1134 11.09 -20.81 -26.42
CA ASP A 1134 10.00 -21.39 -27.24
C ASP A 1134 8.65 -20.74 -26.91
N ARG A 1135 8.43 -20.36 -25.65
CA ARG A 1135 7.23 -19.64 -25.20
C ARG A 1135 7.26 -18.17 -25.57
N VAL A 1136 8.43 -17.52 -25.49
CA VAL A 1136 8.65 -16.17 -26.02
C VAL A 1136 8.48 -16.17 -27.53
N ALA A 1137 9.01 -17.16 -28.26
CA ALA A 1137 8.78 -17.33 -29.68
C ALA A 1137 7.31 -17.67 -30.00
N ALA A 1138 6.60 -18.39 -29.12
CA ALA A 1138 5.15 -18.60 -29.24
C ALA A 1138 4.36 -17.31 -28.98
N ALA A 1139 4.81 -16.47 -28.05
CA ALA A 1139 4.23 -15.16 -27.76
C ALA A 1139 4.54 -14.15 -28.89
N GLU A 1140 5.76 -14.17 -29.43
CA GLU A 1140 6.20 -13.38 -30.59
C GLU A 1140 5.52 -13.84 -31.87
N SER A 1141 5.33 -15.14 -32.09
CA SER A 1141 4.55 -15.65 -33.24
C SER A 1141 3.05 -15.37 -33.08
N LYS A 1142 2.50 -15.34 -31.86
CA LYS A 1142 1.17 -14.80 -31.59
C LYS A 1142 1.09 -13.29 -31.85
N LYS A 1143 2.16 -12.54 -31.57
CA LYS A 1143 2.25 -11.08 -31.78
C LYS A 1143 2.49 -10.72 -33.25
N ASN A 1144 3.26 -11.52 -33.98
CA ASN A 1144 3.63 -11.35 -35.39
C ASN A 1144 2.68 -12.08 -36.36
N GLY A 1145 1.86 -13.02 -35.86
CA GLY A 1145 0.96 -13.88 -36.63
C GLY A 1145 -0.29 -13.19 -37.18
N PHE A 1146 -0.29 -11.86 -37.29
CA PHE A 1146 -1.36 -11.10 -37.95
C PHE A 1146 -0.97 -10.59 -39.35
N ASP A 1147 0.20 -10.96 -39.90
CA ASP A 1147 0.67 -10.37 -41.18
C ASP A 1147 1.36 -11.31 -42.19
N ALA A 1148 1.11 -12.63 -42.17
CA ALA A 1148 1.68 -13.52 -43.19
C ALA A 1148 0.75 -14.64 -43.64
N THR A 1149 -0.23 -14.29 -44.48
CA THR A 1149 -0.76 -15.21 -45.50
C THR A 1149 -0.62 -14.57 -46.87
N HIS A 1150 0.51 -14.80 -47.53
CA HIS A 1150 0.66 -15.02 -48.97
C HIS A 1150 2.16 -14.95 -49.32
N VAL A 1151 2.71 -16.06 -49.82
CA VAL A 1151 3.55 -16.15 -51.04
C VAL A 1151 4.16 -17.57 -51.09
N ASP A 1152 3.67 -18.30 -52.09
CA ASP A 1152 4.32 -19.37 -52.87
C ASP A 1152 4.57 -20.77 -52.31
N ARG A 1153 3.65 -21.64 -52.73
CA ARG A 1153 3.99 -22.85 -53.50
C ARG A 1153 4.90 -22.48 -54.68
N ALA A 1154 6.12 -23.03 -54.74
CA ALA A 1154 6.75 -23.52 -55.96
C ALA A 1154 8.07 -24.27 -55.67
N GLU A 1155 8.08 -25.54 -56.07
CA GLU A 1155 9.17 -26.31 -56.69
C GLU A 1155 10.40 -26.81 -55.91
N VAL A 1156 10.55 -28.15 -56.04
CA VAL A 1156 11.66 -29.11 -55.82
C VAL A 1156 11.95 -29.58 -54.40
#